data_AF-E3J334-F1
#
_entry.id   AF-E3J334-F1
#
_cell.length_a   1.000
_cell.length_b   1.000
_cell.length_c   1.000
_cell.angle_alpha   90.00
_cell.angle_beta   90.00
_cell.angle_gamma   90.00
#
_symmetry.space_group_name_H-M   'P 1'
#
loop_
_entity.id
_entity.type
_entity.pdbx_description
1 polymer ?
#
loop_
_entity_poly.entity_id
_entity_poly.type
_entity_poly.pdbx_seq_one_letter_code
_entity_poly.pdbx_strand_id
1 'polypeptide(L)'
;MTSGDRPATDAPPADGPARLAELLGAYGPYGRPLRSLLVRLVTATPLDGEAGSAGVGRLVRAVGLPRRTVEEVLAALGDDVVEDPRSGPRLRPDRVDAYRPFLTPGRPGSLGPADEGPEPDRRAAHDDLSALIAAAPRPRADLDHVAATATTALARAVWLRDTYDLAGARLLCAGDHDLTSLAAASLIPGLRVTVVDVDEELLDFVGEQAARRRLPVQTLFADLRFGLPPSVAGDADLVFTDPPYTPDGVALFCARGAEALRDRERGRVLLAYGFSDRTPTLGWKVQRALSDAGFVIEAMLPGFHAYDGAEAIGARADHYVCRPTPHTWRQLDRSTGPWAGQTAIYTRGRAALESAAAPVALAGPPVAILRDAAAEAAGGPDGAELRLVVVADALPAELAGAGHTRLATLLAKGLPAAKGPRRVAVAADLTDDPGGWLPRLLLAANADGVAALVRADHPVLAPGQPAPAAGQPLLAAKWCPRPPRPAGSSQDRAEPLWVVSYTAVDADQSRRVPGSDAGRLSRYLLDRAHGRVGNVWREGLVRLAREATGAELSRREAGERVTAALAGGPAVADVLAARLVDLPGRTLAAVLTAAAATADAVIADTGTAGADAYAVGAGAAATGPETHLAATTATPRGRARASEEDRP
;
A
#
# COMPACT_ATOMS: atom_id res chain seq x y z
N MET A 1 9.19 55.60 36.12
CA MET A 1 10.58 55.97 36.48
C MET A 1 11.42 54.73 36.24
N THR A 2 12.37 54.64 35.31
CA THR A 2 12.96 55.57 34.35
C THR A 2 13.25 54.76 33.08
N SER A 3 12.73 55.24 31.96
CA SER A 3 13.12 54.81 30.61
C SER A 3 14.61 55.08 30.44
N GLY A 4 15.41 54.02 30.35
CA GLY A 4 16.82 54.09 30.00
C GLY A 4 16.98 53.84 28.51
N ASP A 5 17.47 54.85 27.79
CA ASP A 5 17.84 54.84 26.39
C ASP A 5 18.58 53.56 25.96
N ARG A 6 18.02 52.84 24.99
CA ARG A 6 18.83 52.11 24.02
C ARG A 6 18.96 53.00 22.79
N PRO A 7 20.17 53.38 22.35
CA PRO A 7 20.32 54.07 21.08
C PRO A 7 19.90 53.11 19.96
N ALA A 8 18.99 53.58 19.12
CA ALA A 8 18.61 52.92 17.89
C ALA A 8 19.76 53.07 16.87
N THR A 9 20.59 52.04 16.78
CA THR A 9 21.50 51.82 15.65
C THR A 9 21.16 50.49 15.00
N ASP A 10 20.02 50.41 14.32
CA ASP A 10 19.64 49.22 13.55
C ASP A 10 19.83 49.48 12.05
N ALA A 11 21.07 49.83 11.68
CA ALA A 11 21.56 49.41 10.36
C ALA A 11 22.18 48.03 10.58
N PRO A 12 21.77 46.98 9.84
CA PRO A 12 22.34 45.66 10.02
C PRO A 12 23.88 45.72 9.85
N PRO A 13 24.65 44.92 10.61
CA PRO A 13 26.10 44.91 10.48
C PRO A 13 26.55 44.75 9.03
N ALA A 14 27.53 45.55 8.61
CA ALA A 14 27.95 45.63 7.21
C ALA A 14 28.73 44.37 6.75
N ASP A 15 29.34 43.62 7.67
CA ASP A 15 30.14 42.43 7.40
C ASP A 15 29.46 41.13 7.87
N GLY A 16 29.64 40.06 7.08
CA GLY A 16 29.00 38.78 7.33
C GLY A 16 29.34 38.12 8.69
N PRO A 17 30.58 38.22 9.22
CA PRO A 17 30.91 37.72 10.57
C PRO A 17 30.08 38.35 11.70
N ALA A 18 29.83 39.66 11.66
CA ALA A 18 29.04 40.34 12.69
C ALA A 18 27.56 39.95 12.62
N ARG A 19 26.98 39.85 11.41
CA ARG A 19 25.61 39.34 11.22
C ARG A 19 25.46 37.90 11.72
N LEU A 20 26.45 37.05 11.46
CA LEU A 20 26.45 35.68 11.98
C LEU A 20 26.59 35.65 13.51
N ALA A 21 27.40 36.52 14.10
CA ALA A 21 27.55 36.62 15.55
C ALA A 21 26.24 37.05 16.22
N GLU A 22 25.53 38.02 15.64
CA GLU A 22 24.19 38.45 16.07
C GLU A 22 23.19 37.30 16.00
N LEU A 23 23.16 36.58 14.87
CA LEU A 23 22.30 35.41 14.69
C LEU A 23 22.61 34.30 15.72
N LEU A 24 23.88 33.98 15.94
CA LEU A 24 24.29 33.01 16.96
C LEU A 24 23.94 33.48 18.38
N GLY A 25 24.01 34.79 18.64
CA GLY A 25 23.57 35.41 19.88
C GLY A 25 22.06 35.24 20.11
N ALA A 26 21.25 35.45 19.08
CA ALA A 26 19.80 35.25 19.11
C ALA A 26 19.41 33.79 19.38
N TYR A 27 20.16 32.83 18.81
CA TYR A 27 19.97 31.39 19.08
C TYR A 27 20.53 30.94 20.44
N GLY A 28 21.44 31.71 21.04
CA GLY A 28 22.05 31.44 22.34
C GLY A 28 22.63 30.02 22.45
N PRO A 29 22.24 29.22 23.46
CA PRO A 29 22.76 27.85 23.62
C PRO A 29 22.37 26.91 22.47
N TYR A 30 21.38 27.27 21.66
CA TYR A 30 20.92 26.51 20.50
C TYR A 30 21.66 26.88 19.20
N GLY A 31 22.70 27.71 19.25
CA GLY A 31 23.49 28.10 18.06
C GLY A 31 24.40 27.00 17.49
N ARG A 32 24.51 25.84 18.15
CA ARG A 32 25.40 24.74 17.73
C ARG A 32 25.09 24.18 16.33
N PRO A 33 23.82 23.99 15.91
CA PRO A 33 23.53 23.51 14.57
C PRO A 33 23.93 24.53 13.49
N LEU A 34 23.78 25.83 13.75
CA LEU A 34 24.22 26.90 12.85
C LEU A 34 25.75 26.85 12.65
N ARG A 35 26.50 26.60 13.74
CA ARG A 35 27.95 26.39 13.66
C ARG A 35 28.32 25.13 12.88
N SER A 36 27.50 24.08 12.96
CA SER A 36 27.69 22.85 12.19
C SER A 36 27.45 23.09 10.69
N LEU A 37 26.45 23.91 10.34
CA LEU A 37 26.24 24.39 8.98
C LEU A 37 27.44 25.20 8.49
N LEU A 38 27.98 26.12 9.30
CA LEU A 38 29.18 26.87 8.95
C LEU A 38 30.38 25.96 8.67
N VAL A 39 30.61 24.94 9.50
CA VAL A 39 31.65 23.93 9.25
C VAL A 39 31.44 23.27 7.88
N ARG A 40 30.19 22.91 7.50
CA ARG A 40 29.90 22.34 6.18
C ARG A 40 30.16 23.28 5.01
N LEU A 41 29.85 24.56 5.18
CA LEU A 41 30.13 25.59 4.16
C LEU A 41 31.64 25.75 3.93
N VAL A 42 32.47 25.51 4.95
CA VAL A 42 33.94 25.57 4.87
C VAL A 42 34.54 24.27 4.30
N THR A 43 34.06 23.09 4.69
CA THR A 43 34.81 21.82 4.52
C THR A 43 34.79 21.19 3.13
N ALA A 44 34.33 21.85 2.07
CA ALA A 44 34.66 21.33 0.74
C ALA A 44 33.91 20.04 0.29
N THR A 45 33.10 19.41 1.14
CA THR A 45 32.69 18.00 0.93
C THR A 45 31.64 17.88 -0.18
N PRO A 46 31.80 16.96 -1.16
CA PRO A 46 30.74 16.65 -2.12
C PRO A 46 29.46 16.28 -1.37
N LEU A 47 28.33 16.81 -1.82
CA LEU A 47 27.02 16.47 -1.26
C LEU A 47 26.44 15.33 -2.11
N ASP A 48 26.06 14.23 -1.48
CA ASP A 48 25.32 13.16 -2.15
C ASP A 48 23.95 13.70 -2.62
N GLY A 49 23.58 13.41 -3.87
CA GLY A 49 22.28 13.77 -4.44
C GLY A 49 22.32 14.01 -5.94
N GLU A 50 21.20 13.74 -6.62
CA GLU A 50 21.07 13.96 -8.06
C GLU A 50 21.34 15.42 -8.48
N ALA A 51 21.88 15.58 -9.69
CA ALA A 51 22.28 16.86 -10.29
C ALA A 51 21.14 17.90 -10.45
N GLY A 52 19.90 17.56 -10.10
CA GLY A 52 18.72 18.43 -10.19
C GLY A 52 18.26 19.11 -8.89
N SER A 53 18.81 18.76 -7.72
CA SER A 53 18.47 19.43 -6.44
C SER A 53 19.19 20.78 -6.34
N ALA A 54 18.47 21.89 -6.11
CA ALA A 54 19.08 23.18 -5.80
C ALA A 54 20.05 23.06 -4.60
N GLY A 55 21.18 23.79 -4.61
CA GLY A 55 22.27 23.64 -3.64
C GLY A 55 21.85 23.76 -2.17
N VAL A 56 20.85 24.59 -1.88
CA VAL A 56 20.25 24.76 -0.54
C VAL A 56 19.57 23.48 -0.04
N GLY A 57 18.85 22.74 -0.89
CA GLY A 57 18.16 21.51 -0.48
C GLY A 57 19.13 20.40 -0.06
N ARG A 58 20.28 20.30 -0.76
CA ARG A 58 21.37 19.40 -0.35
C ARG A 58 21.95 19.79 1.01
N LEU A 59 22.13 21.09 1.28
CA LEU A 59 22.58 21.57 2.60
C LEU A 59 21.57 21.21 3.69
N VAL A 60 20.28 21.49 3.49
CA VAL A 60 19.20 21.12 4.41
C VAL A 60 19.31 19.66 4.82
N ARG A 61 19.41 18.74 3.85
CA ARG A 61 19.55 17.30 4.11
C ARG A 61 20.85 16.96 4.84
N ALA A 62 21.97 17.61 4.52
CA ALA A 62 23.26 17.31 5.14
C ALA A 62 23.35 17.78 6.60
N VAL A 63 22.72 18.91 6.94
CA VAL A 63 22.80 19.48 8.29
C VAL A 63 21.59 19.17 9.17
N GLY A 64 20.47 18.72 8.56
CA GLY A 64 19.23 18.41 9.29
C GLY A 64 18.52 19.65 9.83
N LEU A 65 18.67 20.82 9.19
CA LEU A 65 18.06 22.08 9.62
C LEU A 65 16.94 22.53 8.68
N PRO A 66 15.84 23.12 9.20
CA PRO A 66 14.78 23.66 8.35
C PRO A 66 15.34 24.58 7.28
N ARG A 67 14.80 24.50 6.06
CA ARG A 67 15.22 25.32 4.91
C ARG A 67 15.35 26.80 5.26
N ARG A 68 14.34 27.34 5.95
CA ARG A 68 14.33 28.74 6.40
C ARG A 68 15.50 29.09 7.32
N THR A 69 15.92 28.17 8.19
CA THR A 69 17.08 28.36 9.07
C THR A 69 18.38 28.35 8.27
N VAL A 70 18.49 27.47 7.26
CA VAL A 70 19.64 27.47 6.34
C VAL A 70 19.70 28.79 5.56
N GLU A 71 18.58 29.22 4.99
CA GLU A 71 18.47 30.48 4.24
C GLU A 71 18.80 31.71 5.09
N GLU A 72 18.40 31.74 6.38
CA GLU A 72 18.77 32.81 7.31
C GLU A 72 20.28 32.87 7.56
N VAL A 73 20.94 31.72 7.70
CA VAL A 73 22.41 31.69 7.84
C VAL A 73 23.09 32.13 6.55
N LEU A 74 22.63 31.66 5.38
CA LEU A 74 23.17 32.08 4.09
C LEU A 74 22.98 33.59 3.85
N ALA A 75 21.82 34.13 4.22
CA ALA A 75 21.55 35.57 4.15
C ALA A 75 22.44 36.38 5.10
N ALA A 76 22.71 35.89 6.30
CA ALA A 76 23.65 36.52 7.24
C ALA A 76 25.08 36.57 6.67
N LEU A 77 25.51 35.52 5.98
CA LEU A 77 26.82 35.45 5.33
C LEU A 77 26.88 36.38 4.09
N GLY A 78 25.79 36.52 3.33
CA GLY A 78 25.72 37.40 2.17
C GLY A 78 26.75 37.05 1.08
N ASP A 79 27.47 38.05 0.56
CA ASP A 79 28.47 37.91 -0.51
C ASP A 79 29.73 37.11 -0.11
N ASP A 80 29.82 36.69 1.15
CA ASP A 80 30.89 35.81 1.64
C ASP A 80 30.64 34.33 1.24
N VAL A 81 29.46 33.99 0.73
CA VAL A 81 29.11 32.66 0.19
C VAL A 81 29.04 32.71 -1.34
N VAL A 82 29.57 31.67 -1.98
CA VAL A 82 29.51 31.43 -3.42
C VAL A 82 28.86 30.09 -3.72
N GLU A 83 28.18 29.98 -4.87
CA GLU A 83 27.61 28.71 -5.32
C GLU A 83 28.69 27.90 -6.06
N ASP A 84 28.99 26.71 -5.56
CA ASP A 84 29.85 25.74 -6.24
C ASP A 84 28.98 24.75 -7.06
N PRO A 85 29.24 24.56 -8.36
CA PRO A 85 28.43 23.68 -9.21
C PRO A 85 28.37 22.21 -8.74
N ARG A 86 29.40 21.71 -8.07
CA ARG A 86 29.49 20.30 -7.63
C ARG A 86 28.96 20.09 -6.23
N SER A 87 28.88 21.15 -5.43
CA SER A 87 28.72 20.97 -4.00
C SER A 87 27.91 22.04 -3.28
N GLY A 88 27.28 22.92 -4.05
CA GLY A 88 26.31 23.90 -3.55
C GLY A 88 26.97 25.11 -2.87
N PRO A 89 26.24 25.81 -1.99
CA PRO A 89 26.75 27.00 -1.33
C PRO A 89 27.99 26.68 -0.49
N ARG A 90 29.03 27.51 -0.63
CA ARG A 90 30.29 27.41 0.12
C ARG A 90 30.78 28.77 0.56
N LEU A 91 31.48 28.79 1.69
CA LEU A 91 32.17 30.01 2.10
C LEU A 91 33.34 30.27 1.16
N ARG A 92 33.49 31.53 0.74
CA ARG A 92 34.62 31.98 -0.08
C ARG A 92 35.95 31.63 0.61
N PRO A 93 36.93 31.04 -0.11
CA PRO A 93 38.21 30.65 0.49
C PRO A 93 38.95 31.80 1.20
N ASP A 94 38.90 33.01 0.62
CA ASP A 94 39.52 34.22 1.17
C ASP A 94 38.82 34.75 2.43
N ARG A 95 37.63 34.25 2.76
CA ARG A 95 36.86 34.66 3.94
C ARG A 95 36.89 33.66 5.09
N VAL A 96 37.38 32.44 4.87
CA VAL A 96 37.39 31.36 5.88
C VAL A 96 38.02 31.79 7.20
N ASP A 97 39.13 32.52 7.15
CA ASP A 97 39.81 32.99 8.37
C ASP A 97 38.96 33.93 9.22
N ALA A 98 38.12 34.77 8.60
CA ALA A 98 37.22 35.67 9.32
C ALA A 98 36.12 34.93 10.09
N TYR A 99 35.78 33.71 9.65
CA TYR A 99 34.75 32.87 10.26
C TYR A 99 35.31 31.81 11.21
N ARG A 100 36.63 31.66 11.29
CA ARG A 100 37.30 30.69 12.17
C ARG A 100 36.84 30.75 13.64
N PRO A 101 36.58 31.91 14.26
CA PRO A 101 36.10 31.98 15.65
C PRO A 101 34.73 31.31 15.86
N PHE A 102 33.94 31.16 14.80
CA PHE A 102 32.61 30.56 14.89
C PHE A 102 32.61 29.04 14.65
N LEU A 103 33.67 28.51 14.04
CA LEU A 103 33.85 27.09 13.79
C LEU A 103 34.07 26.35 15.11
N THR A 104 33.20 25.40 15.41
CA THR A 104 33.38 24.51 16.57
C THR A 104 33.86 23.16 16.07
N PRO A 105 34.89 22.54 16.70
CA PRO A 105 35.23 21.15 16.41
C PRO A 105 33.97 20.28 16.56
N GLY A 106 33.56 19.64 15.47
CA GLY A 106 32.39 18.77 15.50
C GLY A 106 32.61 17.63 16.49
N ARG A 107 31.64 17.37 17.36
CA ARG A 107 31.34 15.96 17.65
C ARG A 107 30.57 15.44 16.44
N PRO A 108 30.78 14.19 16.02
CA PRO A 108 29.83 13.52 15.13
C PRO A 108 28.41 13.79 15.65
N GLY A 109 27.51 14.25 14.79
CA GLY A 109 26.14 14.57 15.16
C GLY A 109 25.47 13.39 15.85
N SER A 110 24.58 13.69 16.79
CA SER A 110 23.78 12.76 17.59
C SER A 110 23.28 11.55 16.79
N LEU A 111 23.85 10.38 17.09
CA LEU A 111 23.29 9.01 17.05
C LEU A 111 22.05 8.77 16.14
N GLY A 112 22.26 8.69 14.83
CA GLY A 112 21.75 7.51 14.11
C GLY A 112 22.69 6.33 14.39
N PRO A 113 22.30 5.05 14.20
CA PRO A 113 23.21 3.93 14.42
C PRO A 113 24.48 4.20 13.63
N ALA A 114 25.57 4.36 14.37
CA ALA A 114 26.83 4.85 13.86
C ALA A 114 27.23 4.08 12.61
N ASP A 115 27.93 4.76 11.71
CA ASP A 115 28.67 4.19 10.59
C ASP A 115 29.89 3.40 11.10
N GLU A 116 29.67 2.60 12.15
CA GLU A 116 30.65 1.73 12.77
C GLU A 116 30.47 0.33 12.18
N GLY A 117 31.11 0.12 11.03
CA GLY A 117 31.36 -1.20 10.47
C GLY A 117 31.65 -1.18 8.97
N PRO A 118 32.88 -1.44 8.52
CA PRO A 118 33.14 -1.86 7.16
C PRO A 118 32.78 -3.34 7.04
N GLU A 119 31.49 -3.63 6.89
CA GLU A 119 31.04 -4.98 6.50
C GLU A 119 30.60 -4.92 5.04
N PRO A 120 31.18 -5.72 4.13
CA PRO A 120 30.79 -5.75 2.72
C PRO A 120 29.28 -5.98 2.53
N ASP A 121 28.64 -6.66 3.48
CA ASP A 121 27.19 -6.90 3.50
C ASP A 121 26.37 -5.64 3.76
N ARG A 122 26.86 -4.68 4.57
CA ARG A 122 26.14 -3.42 4.85
C ARG A 122 26.14 -2.48 3.65
N ARG A 123 27.26 -2.41 2.92
CA ARG A 123 27.37 -1.64 1.67
C ARG A 123 26.50 -2.24 0.58
N ALA A 124 26.57 -3.56 0.39
CA ALA A 124 25.73 -4.24 -0.60
C ALA A 124 24.23 -4.06 -0.30
N ALA A 125 23.83 -4.14 0.97
CA ALA A 125 22.45 -3.88 1.37
C ALA A 125 22.03 -2.41 1.11
N HIS A 126 22.91 -1.46 1.37
CA HIS A 126 22.67 -0.04 1.07
C HIS A 126 22.52 0.21 -0.44
N ASP A 127 23.39 -0.38 -1.26
CA ASP A 127 23.36 -0.25 -2.72
C ASP A 127 22.08 -0.90 -3.29
N ASP A 128 21.67 -2.08 -2.80
CA ASP A 128 20.40 -2.72 -3.21
C ASP A 128 19.18 -1.86 -2.81
N LEU A 129 19.17 -1.30 -1.60
CA LEU A 129 18.10 -0.41 -1.15
C LEU A 129 18.05 0.89 -1.98
N SER A 130 19.21 1.43 -2.35
CA SER A 130 19.29 2.61 -3.23
C SER A 130 18.70 2.30 -4.61
N ALA A 131 19.00 1.13 -5.18
CA ALA A 131 18.42 0.68 -6.44
C ALA A 131 16.91 0.43 -6.35
N LEU A 132 16.43 -0.11 -5.21
CA LEU A 132 15.01 -0.29 -4.94
C LEU A 132 14.26 1.05 -4.88
N ILE A 133 14.77 2.02 -4.12
CA ILE A 133 14.16 3.35 -4.00
C ILE A 133 14.13 4.05 -5.37
N ALA A 134 15.21 3.96 -6.15
CA ALA A 134 15.26 4.55 -7.50
C ALA A 134 14.27 3.89 -8.48
N ALA A 135 13.95 2.61 -8.29
CA ALA A 135 13.00 1.87 -9.12
C ALA A 135 11.53 1.98 -8.65
N ALA A 136 11.29 2.57 -7.47
CA ALA A 136 9.96 2.65 -6.88
C ALA A 136 9.02 3.55 -7.70
N PRO A 137 7.68 3.37 -7.59
CA PRO A 137 6.70 4.27 -8.19
C PRO A 137 6.92 5.71 -7.75
N ARG A 138 6.49 6.65 -8.60
CA ARG A 138 6.66 8.09 -8.29
C ARG A 138 5.87 8.45 -7.02
N PRO A 139 6.49 9.19 -6.07
CA PRO A 139 5.79 9.64 -4.88
C PRO A 139 4.53 10.44 -5.20
N ARG A 140 3.45 10.13 -4.49
CA ARG A 140 2.14 10.77 -4.60
C ARG A 140 1.95 11.82 -3.51
N ALA A 141 1.92 13.08 -3.91
CA ALA A 141 1.78 14.19 -2.96
C ALA A 141 0.41 14.20 -2.24
N ASP A 142 -0.64 13.68 -2.88
CA ASP A 142 -1.99 13.53 -2.34
C ASP A 142 -2.12 12.42 -1.28
N LEU A 143 -1.12 11.54 -1.18
CA LEU A 143 -0.96 10.54 -0.12
C LEU A 143 0.17 10.90 0.86
N ASP A 144 0.66 12.15 0.83
CA ASP A 144 1.79 12.63 1.62
C ASP A 144 3.12 11.86 1.44
N HIS A 145 3.31 11.14 0.32
CA HIS A 145 4.54 10.38 0.08
C HIS A 145 5.76 11.30 0.02
N VAL A 146 6.77 10.98 0.83
CA VAL A 146 8.11 11.55 0.78
C VAL A 146 9.10 10.42 1.05
N ALA A 147 9.89 10.08 0.03
CA ALA A 147 10.82 8.95 0.14
C ALA A 147 11.89 9.18 1.21
N ALA A 148 12.05 8.20 2.09
CA ALA A 148 13.19 8.06 2.96
C ALA A 148 14.44 7.64 2.17
N THR A 149 15.62 8.01 2.68
CA THR A 149 16.89 7.61 2.08
C THR A 149 17.17 6.10 2.29
N ALA A 150 17.99 5.49 1.43
CA ALA A 150 18.46 4.11 1.63
C ALA A 150 19.15 3.91 3.00
N THR A 151 19.89 4.94 3.45
CA THR A 151 20.50 4.95 4.80
C THR A 151 19.45 4.85 5.90
N THR A 152 18.32 5.55 5.77
CA THR A 152 17.20 5.46 6.71
C THR A 152 16.55 4.08 6.69
N ALA A 153 16.24 3.54 5.50
CA ALA A 153 15.63 2.21 5.38
C ALA A 153 16.51 1.12 6.02
N LEU A 154 17.82 1.17 5.75
CA LEU A 154 18.80 0.26 6.36
C LEU A 154 18.90 0.47 7.88
N ALA A 155 18.93 1.71 8.36
CA ALA A 155 18.97 2.02 9.78
C ALA A 155 17.71 1.52 10.51
N ARG A 156 16.52 1.65 9.90
CA ARG A 156 15.27 1.07 10.42
C ARG A 156 15.38 -0.45 10.55
N ALA A 157 15.84 -1.14 9.50
CA ALA A 157 16.00 -2.59 9.52
C ALA A 157 17.02 -3.07 10.58
N VAL A 158 18.18 -2.41 10.68
CA VAL A 158 19.21 -2.71 11.70
C VAL A 158 18.67 -2.49 13.10
N TRP A 159 18.01 -1.35 13.33
CA TRP A 159 17.45 -1.03 14.64
C TRP A 159 16.36 -2.03 15.05
N LEU A 160 15.48 -2.43 14.12
CA LEU A 160 14.47 -3.48 14.36
C LEU A 160 15.12 -4.80 14.79
N ARG A 161 16.14 -5.26 14.03
CA ARG A 161 16.88 -6.50 14.31
C ARG A 161 17.55 -6.49 15.68
N ASP A 162 18.16 -5.36 16.03
CA ASP A 162 18.99 -5.25 17.23
C ASP A 162 18.13 -4.96 18.49
N THR A 163 16.92 -4.44 18.33
CA THR A 163 16.01 -4.09 19.43
C THR A 163 15.02 -5.20 19.77
N TYR A 164 14.59 -6.00 18.79
CA TYR A 164 13.53 -7.00 18.96
C TYR A 164 13.96 -8.39 18.46
N ASP A 165 13.49 -9.45 19.15
CA ASP A 165 13.57 -10.81 18.62
C ASP A 165 12.47 -11.03 17.57
N LEU A 166 12.87 -10.95 16.30
CA LEU A 166 11.97 -10.95 15.15
C LEU A 166 12.02 -12.25 14.32
N ALA A 167 12.78 -13.26 14.77
CA ALA A 167 12.83 -14.55 14.10
C ALA A 167 11.47 -15.25 14.15
N GLY A 168 10.81 -15.44 13.00
CA GLY A 168 9.47 -16.03 12.90
C GLY A 168 8.31 -15.10 13.29
N ALA A 169 8.63 -13.86 13.72
CA ALA A 169 7.66 -12.85 14.08
C ALA A 169 6.94 -12.27 12.85
N ARG A 170 5.88 -11.49 13.10
CA ARG A 170 5.08 -10.81 12.08
C ARG A 170 5.15 -9.31 12.27
N LEU A 171 5.73 -8.61 11.30
CA LEU A 171 5.73 -7.15 11.21
C LEU A 171 4.61 -6.71 10.27
N LEU A 172 3.78 -5.76 10.69
CA LEU A 172 2.89 -5.05 9.78
C LEU A 172 3.42 -3.66 9.50
N CYS A 173 3.57 -3.31 8.22
CA CYS A 173 3.84 -1.94 7.77
C CYS A 173 2.51 -1.30 7.35
N ALA A 174 2.05 -0.31 8.10
CA ALA A 174 0.88 0.50 7.78
C ALA A 174 1.32 1.73 6.98
N GLY A 175 1.22 1.63 5.65
CA GLY A 175 2.00 2.47 4.73
C GLY A 175 3.44 1.93 4.58
N ASP A 176 3.96 1.91 3.35
CA ASP A 176 5.35 1.48 3.09
C ASP A 176 6.02 2.15 1.88
N HIS A 177 5.71 3.42 1.61
CA HIS A 177 6.34 4.15 0.51
C HIS A 177 7.87 4.28 0.66
N ASP A 178 8.38 4.07 1.88
CA ASP A 178 9.80 4.04 2.22
C ASP A 178 10.47 2.66 2.09
N LEU A 179 9.72 1.62 1.68
CA LEU A 179 10.22 0.25 1.49
C LEU A 179 10.87 -0.35 2.75
N THR A 180 10.37 0.03 3.93
CA THR A 180 10.85 -0.51 5.21
C THR A 180 10.54 -2.01 5.31
N SER A 181 9.45 -2.47 4.68
CA SER A 181 9.13 -3.90 4.60
C SER A 181 10.23 -4.72 3.92
N LEU A 182 10.71 -4.26 2.75
CA LEU A 182 11.74 -4.93 1.97
C LEU A 182 13.09 -4.87 2.69
N ALA A 183 13.43 -3.74 3.30
CA ALA A 183 14.66 -3.59 4.08
C ALA A 183 14.69 -4.55 5.27
N ALA A 184 13.62 -4.60 6.06
CA ALA A 184 13.54 -5.46 7.23
C ALA A 184 13.54 -6.95 6.85
N ALA A 185 12.73 -7.37 5.88
CA ALA A 185 12.65 -8.76 5.44
C ALA A 185 13.95 -9.27 4.81
N SER A 186 14.74 -8.39 4.19
CA SER A 186 16.04 -8.75 3.61
C SER A 186 17.11 -8.97 4.68
N LEU A 187 17.05 -8.23 5.79
CA LEU A 187 18.08 -8.26 6.83
C LEU A 187 17.77 -9.25 7.98
N ILE A 188 16.50 -9.56 8.21
CA ILE A 188 16.04 -10.31 9.39
C ILE A 188 15.50 -11.68 8.95
N PRO A 189 16.28 -12.76 9.11
CA PRO A 189 15.86 -14.09 8.69
C PRO A 189 14.57 -14.55 9.37
N GLY A 190 13.63 -15.05 8.57
CA GLY A 190 12.36 -15.60 9.07
C GLY A 190 11.33 -14.56 9.51
N LEU A 191 11.62 -13.25 9.43
CA LEU A 191 10.63 -12.21 9.66
C LEU A 191 9.58 -12.25 8.54
N ARG A 192 8.31 -12.41 8.89
CA ARG A 192 7.20 -12.25 7.94
C ARG A 192 6.70 -10.81 7.98
N VAL A 193 6.49 -10.22 6.82
CA VAL A 193 6.01 -8.83 6.73
C VAL A 193 4.70 -8.75 5.97
N THR A 194 3.74 -7.99 6.48
CA THR A 194 2.53 -7.62 5.75
C THR A 194 2.48 -6.11 5.56
N VAL A 195 2.37 -5.67 4.31
CA VAL A 195 2.18 -4.26 3.97
C VAL A 195 0.71 -4.01 3.68
N VAL A 196 0.14 -3.01 4.33
CA VAL A 196 -1.20 -2.49 4.05
C VAL A 196 -1.10 -1.06 3.56
N ASP A 197 -1.63 -0.78 2.37
CA ASP A 197 -1.58 0.55 1.76
C ASP A 197 -2.81 0.79 0.85
N VAL A 198 -3.10 2.05 0.55
CA VAL A 198 -4.13 2.43 -0.44
C VAL A 198 -3.55 2.59 -1.84
N ASP A 199 -2.23 2.75 -1.96
CA ASP A 199 -1.53 2.88 -3.25
C ASP A 199 -1.26 1.50 -3.90
N GLU A 200 -2.05 1.15 -4.90
CA GLU A 200 -1.90 -0.09 -5.67
C GLU A 200 -0.55 -0.19 -6.38
N GLU A 201 -0.02 0.92 -6.90
CA GLU A 201 1.24 0.90 -7.66
C GLU A 201 2.40 0.54 -6.73
N LEU A 202 2.38 1.09 -5.51
CA LEU A 202 3.33 0.74 -4.45
C LEU A 202 3.18 -0.72 -4.03
N LEU A 203 1.95 -1.19 -3.76
CA LEU A 203 1.71 -2.57 -3.35
C LEU A 203 2.13 -3.59 -4.42
N ASP A 204 1.88 -3.29 -5.69
CA ASP A 204 2.31 -4.12 -6.81
C ASP A 204 3.85 -4.13 -6.93
N PHE A 205 4.49 -2.96 -6.76
CA PHE A 205 5.95 -2.85 -6.75
C PHE A 205 6.57 -3.66 -5.61
N VAL A 206 6.13 -3.46 -4.36
CA VAL A 206 6.63 -4.19 -3.19
C VAL A 206 6.43 -5.69 -3.35
N GLY A 207 5.25 -6.12 -3.79
CA GLY A 207 4.94 -7.53 -4.05
C GLY A 207 5.85 -8.15 -5.12
N GLU A 208 6.12 -7.41 -6.21
CA GLU A 208 7.05 -7.83 -7.25
C GLU A 208 8.48 -7.98 -6.74
N GLN A 209 8.99 -6.98 -6.01
CA GLN A 209 10.36 -7.02 -5.48
C GLN A 209 10.53 -8.12 -4.45
N ALA A 210 9.51 -8.35 -3.60
CA ALA A 210 9.49 -9.44 -2.64
C ALA A 210 9.51 -10.81 -3.32
N ALA A 211 8.69 -11.03 -4.36
CA ALA A 211 8.69 -12.27 -5.11
C ALA A 211 10.04 -12.56 -5.80
N ARG A 212 10.63 -11.53 -6.44
CA ARG A 212 11.95 -11.64 -7.10
C ARG A 212 13.06 -11.99 -6.11
N ARG A 213 13.02 -11.43 -4.90
CA ARG A 213 13.99 -11.67 -3.81
C ARG A 213 13.62 -12.85 -2.91
N ARG A 214 12.49 -13.52 -3.16
CA ARG A 214 11.94 -14.61 -2.33
C ARG A 214 11.77 -14.21 -0.85
N LEU A 215 11.43 -12.95 -0.60
CA LEU A 215 11.19 -12.42 0.75
C LEU A 215 9.76 -12.74 1.20
N PRO A 216 9.54 -13.15 2.46
CA PRO A 216 8.21 -13.43 3.02
C PRO A 216 7.41 -12.14 3.31
N VAL A 217 7.17 -11.37 2.26
CA VAL A 217 6.38 -10.13 2.30
C VAL A 217 5.09 -10.34 1.53
N GLN A 218 3.96 -10.04 2.18
CA GLN A 218 2.65 -9.95 1.54
C GLN A 218 2.20 -8.50 1.47
N THR A 219 1.52 -8.14 0.38
CA THR A 219 0.88 -6.84 0.20
C THR A 219 -0.64 -7.01 0.20
N LEU A 220 -1.34 -6.10 0.87
CA LEU A 220 -2.79 -6.04 0.97
C LEU A 220 -3.26 -4.60 0.72
N PHE A 221 -4.34 -4.46 -0.03
CA PHE A 221 -5.00 -3.18 -0.19
C PHE A 221 -5.82 -2.84 1.05
N ALA A 222 -5.61 -1.64 1.59
CA ALA A 222 -6.42 -1.08 2.64
C ALA A 222 -6.37 0.44 2.62
N ASP A 223 -7.53 1.07 2.53
CA ASP A 223 -7.65 2.46 2.96
C ASP A 223 -7.86 2.48 4.49
N LEU A 224 -6.84 2.90 5.24
CA LEU A 224 -6.85 2.87 6.70
C LEU A 224 -7.94 3.75 7.34
N ARG A 225 -8.55 4.66 6.56
CA ARG A 225 -9.77 5.38 6.96
C ARG A 225 -10.97 4.45 7.12
N PHE A 226 -11.00 3.35 6.36
CA PHE A 226 -12.08 2.37 6.37
C PHE A 226 -11.87 1.22 7.36
N GLY A 227 -10.65 1.05 7.86
CA GLY A 227 -10.28 -0.05 8.76
C GLY A 227 -9.22 -0.96 8.17
N LEU A 228 -8.87 -2.01 8.91
CA LEU A 228 -7.95 -3.04 8.42
C LEU A 228 -8.68 -4.18 7.71
N PRO A 229 -8.01 -4.87 6.77
CA PRO A 229 -8.42 -6.19 6.32
C PRO A 229 -8.57 -7.13 7.53
N PRO A 230 -9.66 -7.90 7.65
CA PRO A 230 -9.87 -8.82 8.77
C PRO A 230 -8.78 -9.89 8.92
N SER A 231 -8.04 -10.19 7.84
CA SER A 231 -6.94 -11.17 7.88
C SER A 231 -5.71 -10.69 8.66
N VAL A 232 -5.58 -9.38 8.90
CA VAL A 232 -4.41 -8.80 9.62
C VAL A 232 -4.78 -8.15 10.96
N ALA A 233 -6.07 -8.05 11.28
CA ALA A 233 -6.52 -7.58 12.58
C ALA A 233 -6.11 -8.59 13.67
N GLY A 234 -5.33 -8.13 14.65
CA GLY A 234 -4.81 -8.98 15.73
C GLY A 234 -3.82 -10.07 15.28
N ASP A 235 -3.09 -9.88 14.17
CA ASP A 235 -2.12 -10.87 13.65
C ASP A 235 -0.64 -10.48 13.88
N ALA A 236 -0.33 -9.19 13.97
CA ALA A 236 1.04 -8.68 14.01
C ALA A 236 1.65 -8.68 15.42
N ASP A 237 2.94 -8.97 15.51
CA ASP A 237 3.74 -8.86 16.74
C ASP A 237 4.26 -7.42 16.94
N LEU A 238 4.54 -6.73 15.84
CA LEU A 238 5.08 -5.38 15.80
C LEU A 238 4.47 -4.62 14.62
N VAL A 239 4.27 -3.31 14.76
CA VAL A 239 3.81 -2.43 13.67
C VAL A 239 4.80 -1.32 13.42
N PHE A 240 5.04 -0.99 12.16
CA PHE A 240 5.75 0.21 11.73
C PHE A 240 4.85 1.09 10.86
N THR A 241 4.96 2.40 10.99
CA THR A 241 4.26 3.36 10.14
C THR A 241 5.03 4.68 10.00
N ASP A 242 4.97 5.28 8.80
CA ASP A 242 5.33 6.67 8.50
C ASP A 242 4.06 7.37 7.99
N PRO A 243 3.19 7.84 8.91
CA PRO A 243 1.81 8.21 8.59
C PRO A 243 1.73 9.62 8.01
N PRO A 244 0.53 10.06 7.56
CA PRO A 244 0.29 11.45 7.22
C PRO A 244 0.60 12.40 8.39
N TYR A 245 1.21 13.55 8.11
CA TYR A 245 1.85 14.42 9.12
C TYR A 245 0.87 15.32 9.88
N THR A 246 -0.43 14.99 9.85
CA THR A 246 -1.47 15.66 10.63
C THR A 246 -1.70 14.94 11.96
N PRO A 247 -2.14 15.63 13.04
CA PRO A 247 -2.47 14.97 14.31
C PRO A 247 -3.49 13.83 14.17
N ASP A 248 -4.47 14.05 13.31
CA ASP A 248 -5.54 13.10 13.00
C ASP A 248 -5.02 11.88 12.23
N GLY A 249 -4.16 12.11 11.23
CA GLY A 249 -3.50 11.05 10.47
C GLY A 249 -2.59 10.19 11.32
N VAL A 250 -1.73 10.81 12.13
CA VAL A 250 -0.85 10.08 13.07
C VAL A 250 -1.68 9.24 14.05
N ALA A 251 -2.71 9.81 14.66
CA ALA A 251 -3.55 9.08 15.61
C ALA A 251 -4.32 7.92 14.96
N LEU A 252 -4.87 8.13 13.76
CA LEU A 252 -5.58 7.09 13.01
C LEU A 252 -4.65 5.93 12.63
N PHE A 253 -3.50 6.21 12.02
CA PHE A 253 -2.56 5.17 11.62
C PHE A 253 -2.02 4.41 12.83
N CYS A 254 -1.74 5.09 13.95
CA CYS A 254 -1.35 4.42 15.19
C CYS A 254 -2.49 3.54 15.74
N ALA A 255 -3.74 4.01 15.68
CA ALA A 255 -4.90 3.24 16.10
C ALA A 255 -5.12 1.98 15.24
N ARG A 256 -4.94 2.08 13.91
CA ARG A 256 -4.91 0.91 13.00
C ARG A 256 -3.74 -0.01 13.31
N GLY A 257 -2.57 0.55 13.60
CA GLY A 257 -1.45 -0.24 14.10
C GLY A 257 -1.80 -1.03 15.36
N ALA A 258 -2.48 -0.40 16.32
CA ALA A 258 -2.96 -1.09 17.51
C ALA A 258 -4.01 -2.18 17.17
N GLU A 259 -4.92 -1.94 16.24
CA GLU A 259 -5.89 -2.95 15.74
C GLU A 259 -5.20 -4.18 15.12
N ALA A 260 -4.03 -4.01 14.50
CA ALA A 260 -3.25 -5.11 13.94
C ALA A 260 -2.51 -5.95 14.99
N LEU A 261 -2.23 -5.41 16.18
CA LEU A 261 -1.41 -6.08 17.19
C LEU A 261 -2.14 -7.27 17.82
N ARG A 262 -1.51 -8.44 17.78
CA ARG A 262 -2.03 -9.66 18.41
C ARG A 262 -1.93 -9.63 19.94
N ASP A 263 -0.88 -9.00 20.47
CA ASP A 263 -0.62 -8.90 21.90
C ASP A 263 -1.00 -7.50 22.40
N ARG A 264 -2.16 -7.41 23.07
CA ARG A 264 -2.68 -6.15 23.62
C ARG A 264 -1.88 -5.62 24.82
N GLU A 265 -1.05 -6.45 25.43
CA GLU A 265 -0.21 -6.06 26.56
C GLU A 265 1.18 -5.62 26.11
N ARG A 266 1.81 -6.39 25.19
CA ARG A 266 3.23 -6.23 24.83
C ARG A 266 3.46 -5.67 23.44
N GLY A 267 2.44 -5.52 22.61
CA GLY A 267 2.59 -4.98 21.27
C GLY A 267 3.08 -3.52 21.26
N ARG A 268 3.73 -3.12 20.16
CA ARG A 268 4.21 -1.75 19.92
C ARG A 268 3.86 -1.27 18.53
N VAL A 269 3.60 0.03 18.43
CA VAL A 269 3.52 0.76 17.18
C VAL A 269 4.74 1.67 17.10
N LEU A 270 5.55 1.47 16.08
CA LEU A 270 6.70 2.29 15.76
C LEU A 270 6.30 3.33 14.73
N LEU A 271 6.66 4.58 15.00
CA LEU A 271 6.21 5.73 14.24
C LEU A 271 7.39 6.59 13.82
N ALA A 272 7.51 6.90 12.54
CA ALA A 272 8.35 7.98 12.06
C ALA A 272 7.55 9.28 12.07
N TYR A 273 7.99 10.29 12.83
CA TYR A 273 7.31 11.59 12.84
C TYR A 273 8.29 12.74 13.16
N GLY A 274 8.19 13.82 12.39
CA GLY A 274 9.07 14.99 12.52
C GLY A 274 8.31 16.30 12.46
N PHE A 275 8.79 17.29 13.19
CA PHE A 275 8.32 18.67 13.14
C PHE A 275 9.50 19.64 13.25
N SER A 276 9.34 20.86 12.76
CA SER A 276 10.38 21.89 12.88
C SER A 276 10.38 22.48 14.29
N ASP A 277 11.57 22.77 14.81
CA ASP A 277 11.79 23.61 16.00
C ASP A 277 11.10 25.00 15.90
N ARG A 278 10.81 25.46 14.69
CA ARG A 278 10.06 26.70 14.40
C ARG A 278 8.55 26.53 14.52
N THR A 279 8.06 25.30 14.55
CA THR A 279 6.63 24.94 14.66
C THR A 279 6.36 23.95 15.80
N PRO A 280 6.79 24.22 17.05
CA PRO A 280 6.68 23.28 18.16
C PRO A 280 5.22 22.96 18.53
N THR A 281 4.28 23.86 18.23
CA THR A 281 2.85 23.63 18.40
C THR A 281 2.34 22.44 17.60
N LEU A 282 2.91 22.16 16.42
CA LEU A 282 2.52 20.99 15.62
C LEU A 282 2.96 19.70 16.32
N GLY A 283 4.21 19.63 16.78
CA GLY A 283 4.71 18.50 17.57
C GLY A 283 3.88 18.26 18.82
N TRP A 284 3.53 19.32 19.56
CA TRP A 284 2.64 19.21 20.72
C TRP A 284 1.25 18.66 20.36
N LYS A 285 0.64 19.13 19.26
CA LYS A 285 -0.66 18.62 18.81
C LYS A 285 -0.62 17.12 18.49
N VAL A 286 0.45 16.64 17.86
CA VAL A 286 0.62 15.22 17.53
C VAL A 286 0.85 14.38 18.78
N GLN A 287 1.75 14.81 19.69
CA GLN A 287 1.96 14.12 20.96
C GLN A 287 0.69 14.07 21.80
N ARG A 288 -0.11 15.15 21.79
CA ARG A 288 -1.43 15.17 22.40
C ARG A 288 -2.39 14.18 21.73
N ALA A 289 -2.45 14.13 20.40
CA ALA A 289 -3.32 13.20 19.69
C ALA A 289 -2.97 11.72 20.00
N LEU A 290 -1.68 11.39 20.11
CA LEU A 290 -1.23 10.07 20.56
C LEU A 290 -1.65 9.78 22.01
N SER A 291 -1.48 10.75 22.90
CA SER A 291 -1.89 10.63 24.31
C SER A 291 -3.41 10.48 24.45
N ASP A 292 -4.19 11.27 23.69
CA ASP A 292 -5.66 11.22 23.68
C ASP A 292 -6.16 9.88 23.08
N ALA A 293 -5.42 9.30 22.13
CA ALA A 293 -5.61 7.94 21.63
C ALA A 293 -5.15 6.83 22.62
N GLY A 294 -4.62 7.22 23.78
CA GLY A 294 -4.24 6.33 24.86
C GLY A 294 -2.87 5.67 24.72
N PHE A 295 -1.98 6.19 23.88
CA PHE A 295 -0.62 5.65 23.74
C PHE A 295 0.33 6.21 24.79
N VAL A 296 1.22 5.37 25.29
CA VAL A 296 2.42 5.79 26.02
C VAL A 296 3.59 5.83 25.04
N ILE A 297 4.33 6.94 25.03
CA ILE A 297 5.57 7.07 24.28
C ILE A 297 6.71 6.56 25.19
N GLU A 298 7.23 5.37 24.89
CA GLU A 298 8.32 4.76 25.67
C GLU A 298 9.70 5.32 25.27
N ALA A 299 9.85 5.73 24.00
CA ALA A 299 11.05 6.36 23.48
C ALA A 299 10.75 7.29 22.30
N MET A 300 11.62 8.30 22.14
CA MET A 300 11.69 9.19 20.97
C MET A 300 13.17 9.39 20.64
N LEU A 301 13.63 8.81 19.52
CA LEU A 301 15.02 8.87 19.08
C LEU A 301 15.18 10.03 18.08
N PRO A 302 15.86 11.13 18.44
CA PRO A 302 15.86 12.33 17.62
C PRO A 302 16.61 12.18 16.30
N GLY A 303 16.05 12.69 15.21
CA GLY A 303 16.71 12.76 13.89
C GLY A 303 17.08 11.41 13.28
N PHE A 304 16.39 10.35 13.68
CA PHE A 304 16.65 8.97 13.23
C PHE A 304 16.34 8.78 11.74
N HIS A 305 15.28 9.42 11.24
CA HIS A 305 14.85 9.29 9.85
C HIS A 305 15.35 10.47 9.03
N ALA A 306 15.88 10.20 7.84
CA ALA A 306 16.24 11.19 6.83
C ALA A 306 15.49 10.94 5.51
N TYR A 307 15.09 12.03 4.85
CA TYR A 307 14.27 12.01 3.62
C TYR A 307 14.93 12.80 2.50
N ASP A 308 14.59 12.48 1.25
CA ASP A 308 15.05 13.27 0.09
C ASP A 308 14.32 14.63 -0.01
N GLY A 309 13.09 14.69 0.52
CA GLY A 309 12.25 15.89 0.62
C GLY A 309 12.07 16.41 2.05
N ALA A 310 10.90 17.00 2.33
CA ALA A 310 10.52 17.53 3.65
C ALA A 310 11.48 18.60 4.22
N GLU A 311 11.99 19.48 3.36
CA GLU A 311 12.97 20.52 3.74
C GLU A 311 12.46 21.48 4.84
N ALA A 312 11.13 21.63 4.98
CA ALA A 312 10.51 22.45 6.01
C ALA A 312 10.78 21.96 7.44
N ILE A 313 10.96 20.64 7.63
CA ILE A 313 11.32 20.03 8.92
C ILE A 313 12.81 19.65 8.98
N GLY A 314 13.61 20.15 8.04
CA GLY A 314 15.03 19.81 7.95
C GLY A 314 15.30 18.43 7.34
N ALA A 315 14.33 17.85 6.62
CA ALA A 315 14.43 16.52 6.04
C ALA A 315 14.81 15.44 7.08
N ARG A 316 14.32 15.62 8.31
CA ARG A 316 14.53 14.72 9.44
C ARG A 316 13.24 14.46 10.21
N ALA A 317 13.11 13.26 10.74
CA ALA A 317 12.07 12.89 11.68
C ALA A 317 12.64 12.03 12.81
N ASP A 318 11.91 11.99 13.92
CA ASP A 318 12.27 11.20 15.10
C ASP A 318 11.61 9.83 15.03
N HIS A 319 12.24 8.84 15.66
CA HIS A 319 11.68 7.49 15.78
C HIS A 319 10.95 7.33 17.11
N TYR A 320 9.64 7.16 17.07
CA TYR A 320 8.77 6.99 18.23
C TYR A 320 8.49 5.51 18.49
N VAL A 321 8.56 5.11 19.76
CA VAL A 321 8.11 3.79 20.24
C VAL A 321 6.85 3.98 21.08
N CYS A 322 5.70 3.62 20.54
CA CYS A 322 4.40 3.82 21.15
C CYS A 322 3.80 2.50 21.65
N ARG A 323 3.41 2.44 22.92
CA ARG A 323 2.69 1.31 23.52
C ARG A 323 1.20 1.65 23.70
N PRO A 324 0.27 0.86 23.14
CA PRO A 324 -1.14 0.98 23.45
C PRO A 324 -1.40 0.73 24.95
N THR A 325 -2.39 1.41 25.51
CA THR A 325 -2.86 1.14 26.89
C THR A 325 -4.28 0.57 26.88
N PRO A 326 -4.82 0.12 28.04
CA PRO A 326 -6.24 -0.20 28.17
C PRO A 326 -7.19 0.92 27.68
N HIS A 327 -6.73 2.17 27.62
CA HIS A 327 -7.51 3.27 27.05
C HIS A 327 -7.66 3.16 25.53
N THR A 328 -6.55 2.91 24.81
CA THR A 328 -6.54 2.68 23.34
C THR A 328 -7.50 1.56 22.96
N TRP A 329 -7.40 0.45 23.69
CA TRP A 329 -8.23 -0.73 23.54
C TRP A 329 -9.73 -0.43 23.69
N ARG A 330 -10.14 0.30 24.74
CA ARG A 330 -11.55 0.73 24.91
C ARG A 330 -12.03 1.68 23.84
N GLN A 331 -11.15 2.45 23.20
CA GLN A 331 -11.54 3.29 22.07
C GLN A 331 -11.76 2.45 20.81
N LEU A 332 -10.91 1.43 20.56
CA LEU A 332 -10.98 0.59 19.35
C LEU A 332 -12.19 -0.33 19.38
N ASP A 333 -12.53 -0.87 20.55
CA ASP A 333 -13.67 -1.77 20.71
C ASP A 333 -15.03 -1.04 20.58
N ARG A 334 -15.04 0.30 20.52
CA ARG A 334 -16.25 1.11 20.30
C ARG A 334 -16.55 1.26 18.81
N SER A 335 -17.76 0.87 18.40
CA SER A 335 -18.27 1.07 17.04
C SER A 335 -18.41 2.54 16.61
N THR A 336 -18.45 3.47 17.56
CA THR A 336 -18.49 4.93 17.37
C THR A 336 -17.26 5.64 17.96
N GLY A 337 -16.11 4.95 17.96
CA GLY A 337 -14.85 5.53 18.43
C GLY A 337 -14.41 6.76 17.62
N PRO A 338 -13.38 7.50 18.09
CA PRO A 338 -12.92 8.75 17.47
C PRO A 338 -12.46 8.57 16.02
N TRP A 339 -12.15 7.33 15.61
CA TRP A 339 -11.69 6.98 14.27
C TRP A 339 -12.82 6.54 13.32
N ALA A 340 -14.07 6.55 13.79
CA ALA A 340 -15.22 6.19 12.97
C ALA A 340 -15.60 7.36 12.04
N GLY A 341 -15.25 7.26 10.76
CA GLY A 341 -15.63 8.25 9.73
C GLY A 341 -14.68 9.44 9.57
N GLN A 342 -13.43 9.29 10.01
CA GLN A 342 -12.39 10.30 9.76
C GLN A 342 -11.90 10.20 8.31
N THR A 343 -12.24 11.20 7.49
CA THR A 343 -11.99 11.19 6.04
C THR A 343 -10.84 12.11 5.62
N ALA A 344 -10.59 13.19 6.36
CA ALA A 344 -9.54 14.17 6.09
C ALA A 344 -8.37 13.99 7.05
N ILE A 345 -7.32 13.31 6.59
CA ILE A 345 -6.15 12.95 7.41
C ILE A 345 -4.82 13.37 6.78
N TYR A 346 -4.82 13.74 5.49
CA TYR A 346 -3.61 14.08 4.76
C TYR A 346 -3.29 15.58 4.92
N THR A 347 -2.05 15.93 4.61
CA THR A 347 -1.58 17.32 4.59
C THR A 347 -1.94 17.97 3.26
N ARG A 348 -1.92 17.18 2.18
CA ARG A 348 -2.19 17.64 0.80
C ARG A 348 -3.23 16.75 0.13
N GLY A 349 -3.81 17.25 -0.95
CA GLY A 349 -4.79 16.53 -1.74
C GLY A 349 -6.23 16.66 -1.23
N ARG A 350 -7.10 15.77 -1.73
CA ARG A 350 -8.56 15.87 -1.56
C ARG A 350 -9.02 15.51 -0.15
N ALA A 351 -8.29 14.57 0.46
CA ALA A 351 -8.48 14.15 1.83
C ALA A 351 -7.59 14.94 2.82
N ALA A 352 -7.25 16.19 2.48
CA ALA A 352 -6.49 17.07 3.35
C ALA A 352 -7.38 17.84 4.33
N LEU A 353 -6.83 18.20 5.50
CA LEU A 353 -7.53 19.02 6.49
C LEU A 353 -8.02 20.37 5.93
N GLU A 354 -7.24 21.00 5.05
CA GLU A 354 -7.59 22.28 4.42
C GLU A 354 -8.66 22.12 3.31
N SER A 355 -8.71 20.94 2.69
CA SER A 355 -9.72 20.56 1.69
C SER A 355 -11.05 20.15 2.31
N ALA A 356 -11.08 19.94 3.63
CA ALA A 356 -12.29 19.60 4.40
C ALA A 356 -13.26 20.79 4.55
N ALA A 357 -13.48 21.56 3.48
CA ALA A 357 -14.71 22.31 3.33
C ALA A 357 -15.89 21.33 3.50
N ALA A 358 -16.98 21.77 4.12
CA ALA A 358 -18.15 20.91 4.38
C ALA A 358 -18.45 20.08 3.13
N PRO A 359 -18.54 18.73 3.23
CA PRO A 359 -18.73 17.88 2.07
C PRO A 359 -19.90 18.43 1.28
N VAL A 360 -19.60 18.94 0.07
CA VAL A 360 -20.65 19.51 -0.78
C VAL A 360 -21.49 18.32 -1.19
N ALA A 361 -22.60 18.13 -0.47
CA ALA A 361 -23.51 17.01 -0.67
C ALA A 361 -23.75 16.86 -2.16
N LEU A 362 -23.54 15.65 -2.66
CA LEU A 362 -23.79 15.33 -4.05
C LEU A 362 -25.26 15.71 -4.34
N ALA A 363 -25.48 16.67 -5.24
CA ALA A 363 -26.80 17.23 -5.53
C ALA A 363 -26.88 17.64 -7.00
N GLY A 364 -28.11 17.74 -7.51
CA GLY A 364 -28.39 18.27 -8.85
C GLY A 364 -28.03 17.31 -9.99
N PRO A 365 -27.61 17.84 -11.17
CA PRO A 365 -27.40 17.04 -12.39
C PRO A 365 -26.49 15.81 -12.24
N PRO A 366 -25.34 15.86 -11.52
CA PRO A 366 -24.49 14.68 -11.33
C PRO A 366 -25.22 13.49 -10.70
N VAL A 367 -26.11 13.75 -9.72
CA VAL A 367 -26.88 12.70 -9.02
C VAL A 367 -27.88 12.03 -9.96
N ALA A 368 -28.57 12.82 -10.79
CA ALA A 368 -29.51 12.31 -11.78
C ALA A 368 -28.79 11.44 -12.83
N ILE A 369 -27.67 11.94 -13.39
CA ILE A 369 -26.87 11.22 -14.39
C ILE A 369 -26.32 9.91 -13.83
N LEU A 370 -25.86 9.92 -12.57
CA LEU A 370 -25.38 8.75 -11.86
C LEU A 370 -26.48 7.70 -11.65
N ARG A 371 -27.66 8.13 -11.17
CA ARG A 371 -28.83 7.26 -10.99
C ARG A 371 -29.23 6.59 -12.30
N ASP A 372 -29.37 7.39 -13.36
CA ASP A 372 -29.81 6.90 -14.66
C ASP A 372 -28.77 5.93 -15.24
N ALA A 373 -27.48 6.20 -15.01
CA ALA A 373 -26.40 5.32 -15.48
C ALA A 373 -26.44 3.96 -14.78
N ALA A 374 -26.69 3.96 -13.47
CA ALA A 374 -26.82 2.75 -12.67
C ALA A 374 -28.02 1.92 -13.13
N ALA A 375 -29.16 2.56 -13.38
CA ALA A 375 -30.38 1.91 -13.86
C ALA A 375 -30.19 1.31 -15.27
N GLU A 376 -29.63 2.07 -16.21
CA GLU A 376 -29.33 1.58 -17.55
C GLU A 376 -28.32 0.42 -17.53
N ALA A 377 -27.27 0.53 -16.71
CA ALA A 377 -26.24 -0.51 -16.60
C ALA A 377 -26.79 -1.80 -16.00
N ALA A 378 -27.74 -1.70 -15.06
CA ALA A 378 -28.39 -2.87 -14.48
C ALA A 378 -29.30 -3.59 -15.47
N GLY A 379 -29.79 -2.90 -16.51
CA GLY A 379 -30.67 -3.45 -17.54
C GLY A 379 -32.03 -3.89 -16.99
N GLY A 380 -33.10 -3.46 -17.63
CA GLY A 380 -34.43 -4.00 -17.37
C GLY A 380 -35.32 -3.71 -18.57
N PRO A 381 -36.27 -4.59 -18.93
CA PRO A 381 -37.37 -4.17 -19.78
C PRO A 381 -38.06 -2.97 -19.12
N ASP A 382 -38.58 -2.04 -19.91
CA ASP A 382 -39.41 -0.94 -19.41
C ASP A 382 -40.46 -1.49 -18.43
N GLY A 383 -40.30 -1.21 -17.14
CA GLY A 383 -41.20 -1.67 -16.07
C GLY A 383 -40.68 -2.73 -15.09
N ALA A 384 -39.44 -3.23 -15.19
CA ALA A 384 -38.87 -4.11 -14.16
C ALA A 384 -38.57 -3.34 -12.85
N GLU A 385 -39.01 -3.85 -11.69
CA GLU A 385 -38.71 -3.25 -10.38
C GLU A 385 -37.20 -3.33 -10.06
N LEU A 386 -36.51 -2.21 -10.22
CA LEU A 386 -35.10 -2.05 -9.87
C LEU A 386 -34.93 -1.61 -8.42
N ARG A 387 -34.02 -2.25 -7.69
CA ARG A 387 -33.54 -1.80 -6.37
C ARG A 387 -32.28 -0.98 -6.56
N LEU A 388 -32.36 0.33 -6.34
CA LEU A 388 -31.20 1.21 -6.29
C LEU A 388 -30.54 1.15 -4.91
N VAL A 389 -29.22 1.00 -4.88
CA VAL A 389 -28.38 1.14 -3.69
C VAL A 389 -27.33 2.22 -3.93
N VAL A 390 -27.30 3.22 -3.06
CA VAL A 390 -26.34 4.32 -3.10
C VAL A 390 -25.17 4.00 -2.17
N VAL A 391 -23.95 4.08 -2.71
CA VAL A 391 -22.70 3.94 -1.98
C VAL A 391 -22.06 5.32 -1.85
N ALA A 392 -22.22 5.95 -0.69
CA ALA A 392 -21.72 7.31 -0.42
C ALA A 392 -21.62 7.54 1.09
N ASP A 393 -20.89 8.56 1.52
CA ASP A 393 -20.80 8.92 2.95
C ASP A 393 -22.14 9.40 3.52
N ALA A 394 -22.90 10.16 2.71
CA ALA A 394 -24.26 10.59 2.97
C ALA A 394 -25.17 10.31 1.77
N LEU A 395 -26.43 9.97 2.03
CA LEU A 395 -27.42 9.74 0.98
C LEU A 395 -27.89 11.08 0.36
N PRO A 396 -27.77 11.28 -0.97
CA PRO A 396 -28.32 12.45 -1.64
C PRO A 396 -29.83 12.57 -1.44
N ALA A 397 -30.34 13.77 -1.22
CA ALA A 397 -31.76 14.02 -0.96
C ALA A 397 -32.65 13.54 -2.11
N GLU A 398 -32.17 13.68 -3.35
CA GLU A 398 -32.84 13.23 -4.58
C GLU A 398 -32.98 11.70 -4.65
N LEU A 399 -32.23 10.95 -3.84
CA LEU A 399 -32.22 9.49 -3.79
C LEU A 399 -32.74 8.94 -2.45
N ALA A 400 -33.54 9.70 -1.70
CA ALA A 400 -34.05 9.31 -0.37
C ALA A 400 -34.80 7.96 -0.31
N GLY A 401 -35.35 7.49 -1.44
CA GLY A 401 -36.02 6.18 -1.54
C GLY A 401 -35.10 4.99 -1.82
N ALA A 402 -33.80 5.23 -2.04
CA ALA A 402 -32.82 4.18 -2.33
C ALA A 402 -32.27 3.51 -1.05
N GLY A 403 -31.75 2.29 -1.18
CA GLY A 403 -30.90 1.73 -0.14
C GLY A 403 -29.61 2.54 0.00
N HIS A 404 -29.05 2.64 1.19
CA HIS A 404 -27.80 3.39 1.44
C HIS A 404 -26.78 2.53 2.18
N THR A 405 -25.51 2.65 1.79
CA THR A 405 -24.37 2.12 2.53
C THR A 405 -23.15 3.00 2.29
N ARG A 406 -22.17 2.93 3.19
CA ARG A 406 -20.83 3.52 2.96
C ARG A 406 -19.94 2.54 2.22
N LEU A 407 -18.94 3.07 1.50
CA LEU A 407 -17.94 2.24 0.83
C LEU A 407 -17.22 1.33 1.83
N ALA A 408 -16.77 1.86 2.97
CA ALA A 408 -16.14 1.08 4.04
C ALA A 408 -16.98 -0.15 4.46
N THR A 409 -18.28 0.04 4.66
CA THR A 409 -19.21 -1.04 5.02
C THR A 409 -19.34 -2.08 3.91
N LEU A 410 -19.39 -1.62 2.65
CA LEU A 410 -19.46 -2.50 1.48
C LEU A 410 -18.19 -3.35 1.33
N LEU A 411 -17.01 -2.76 1.51
CA LEU A 411 -15.73 -3.48 1.47
C LEU A 411 -15.62 -4.49 2.64
N ALA A 412 -16.14 -4.13 3.81
CA ALA A 412 -16.14 -5.01 4.96
C ALA A 412 -17.12 -6.20 4.82
N LYS A 413 -18.36 -5.96 4.34
CA LYS A 413 -19.49 -6.90 4.49
C LYS A 413 -20.22 -7.26 3.20
N GLY A 414 -19.94 -6.60 2.08
CA GLY A 414 -20.68 -6.76 0.84
C GLY A 414 -21.99 -5.97 0.82
N LEU A 415 -22.73 -6.07 -0.30
CA LEU A 415 -24.04 -5.43 -0.42
C LEU A 415 -25.07 -6.08 0.52
N PRO A 416 -25.99 -5.30 1.11
CA PRO A 416 -27.07 -5.86 1.90
C PRO A 416 -27.96 -6.79 1.06
N ALA A 417 -28.20 -8.01 1.55
CA ALA A 417 -29.01 -9.01 0.88
C ALA A 417 -30.33 -8.43 0.35
N ALA A 418 -30.66 -8.72 -0.90
CA ALA A 418 -31.92 -8.31 -1.51
C ALA A 418 -33.07 -9.20 -1.02
N LYS A 419 -34.17 -8.57 -0.60
CA LYS A 419 -35.45 -9.24 -0.41
C LYS A 419 -36.18 -9.26 -1.75
N GLY A 420 -36.37 -10.45 -2.32
CA GLY A 420 -37.11 -10.64 -3.58
C GLY A 420 -36.23 -10.64 -4.85
N PRO A 421 -36.83 -10.92 -6.02
CA PRO A 421 -36.13 -11.15 -7.29
C PRO A 421 -35.74 -9.84 -8.03
N ARG A 422 -35.65 -8.72 -7.32
CA ARG A 422 -35.39 -7.41 -7.94
C ARG A 422 -33.94 -7.30 -8.40
N ARG A 423 -33.75 -6.79 -9.62
CA ARG A 423 -32.43 -6.41 -10.10
C ARG A 423 -31.85 -5.30 -9.24
N VAL A 424 -30.55 -5.37 -8.97
CA VAL A 424 -29.83 -4.43 -8.10
C VAL A 424 -28.97 -3.51 -8.94
N ALA A 425 -29.21 -2.21 -8.83
CA ALA A 425 -28.39 -1.16 -9.42
C ALA A 425 -27.61 -0.45 -8.31
N VAL A 426 -26.31 -0.22 -8.51
CA VAL A 426 -25.44 0.49 -7.56
C VAL A 426 -25.04 1.83 -8.15
N ALA A 427 -25.28 2.90 -7.40
CA ALA A 427 -24.80 4.25 -7.69
C ALA A 427 -23.78 4.66 -6.63
N ALA A 428 -22.52 4.84 -7.00
CA ALA A 428 -21.44 5.14 -6.06
C ALA A 428 -20.86 6.54 -6.25
N ASP A 429 -20.66 7.26 -5.15
CA ASP A 429 -19.84 8.47 -5.12
C ASP A 429 -18.39 8.07 -4.82
N LEU A 430 -17.54 8.17 -5.83
CA LEU A 430 -16.10 7.89 -5.77
C LEU A 430 -15.29 9.14 -6.12
N THR A 431 -15.83 10.33 -5.83
CA THR A 431 -15.16 11.60 -6.16
C THR A 431 -13.83 11.82 -5.42
N ASP A 432 -13.65 11.16 -4.28
CA ASP A 432 -12.43 11.15 -3.48
C ASP A 432 -11.56 9.88 -3.68
N ASP A 433 -11.86 9.07 -4.71
CA ASP A 433 -11.09 7.85 -5.01
C ASP A 433 -9.66 8.19 -5.45
N PRO A 434 -8.62 7.72 -4.72
CA PRO A 434 -7.23 7.89 -5.12
C PRO A 434 -6.82 6.94 -6.26
N GLY A 435 -7.73 6.13 -6.79
CA GLY A 435 -7.55 5.18 -7.90
C GLY A 435 -7.83 3.71 -7.52
N GLY A 436 -7.86 3.40 -6.22
CA GLY A 436 -8.02 2.04 -5.70
C GLY A 436 -9.45 1.66 -5.27
N TRP A 437 -10.36 2.62 -5.09
CA TRP A 437 -11.72 2.32 -4.60
C TRP A 437 -12.60 1.70 -5.67
N LEU A 438 -12.54 2.15 -6.92
CA LEU A 438 -13.38 1.64 -8.00
C LEU A 438 -13.18 0.12 -8.25
N PRO A 439 -11.95 -0.42 -8.37
CA PRO A 439 -11.76 -1.88 -8.46
C PRO A 439 -12.35 -2.62 -7.26
N ARG A 440 -12.26 -2.04 -6.05
CA ARG A 440 -12.73 -2.64 -4.79
C ARG A 440 -14.25 -2.62 -4.69
N LEU A 441 -14.88 -1.54 -5.16
CA LEU A 441 -16.32 -1.45 -5.34
C LEU A 441 -16.81 -2.56 -6.27
N LEU A 442 -16.17 -2.76 -7.43
CA LEU A 442 -16.55 -3.77 -8.41
C LEU A 442 -16.34 -5.20 -7.89
N LEU A 443 -15.30 -5.45 -7.10
CA LEU A 443 -15.10 -6.73 -6.41
C LEU A 443 -16.19 -6.98 -5.36
N ALA A 444 -16.46 -5.98 -4.51
CA ALA A 444 -17.36 -6.11 -3.37
C ALA A 444 -18.85 -6.10 -3.74
N ALA A 445 -19.23 -5.47 -4.86
CA ALA A 445 -20.62 -5.38 -5.29
C ALA A 445 -21.05 -6.65 -6.05
N ASN A 446 -22.07 -7.33 -5.54
CA ASN A 446 -22.83 -8.33 -6.29
C ASN A 446 -24.16 -7.70 -6.72
N ALA A 447 -24.17 -7.10 -7.91
CA ALA A 447 -25.29 -6.33 -8.47
C ALA A 447 -25.42 -6.61 -9.98
N ASP A 448 -26.53 -6.21 -10.59
CA ASP A 448 -26.76 -6.33 -12.04
C ASP A 448 -26.07 -5.18 -12.80
N GLY A 449 -25.88 -4.03 -12.16
CA GLY A 449 -25.18 -2.88 -12.73
C GLY A 449 -24.58 -1.97 -11.67
N VAL A 450 -23.45 -1.36 -11.99
CA VAL A 450 -22.74 -0.39 -11.15
C VAL A 450 -22.48 0.86 -11.98
N ALA A 451 -22.76 2.03 -11.43
CA ALA A 451 -22.24 3.30 -11.92
C ALA A 451 -21.52 4.02 -10.78
N ALA A 452 -20.39 4.64 -11.09
CA ALA A 452 -19.59 5.40 -10.15
C ALA A 452 -19.30 6.79 -10.71
N LEU A 453 -19.45 7.79 -9.85
CA LEU A 453 -19.08 9.17 -10.14
C LEU A 453 -17.62 9.40 -9.74
N VAL A 454 -16.82 9.86 -10.68
CA VAL A 454 -15.38 10.13 -10.52
C VAL A 454 -15.03 11.51 -11.06
N ARG A 455 -13.85 12.02 -10.72
CA ARG A 455 -13.31 13.27 -11.28
C ARG A 455 -12.57 13.01 -12.59
N ALA A 456 -12.41 14.05 -13.40
CA ALA A 456 -11.83 13.93 -14.74
C ALA A 456 -10.36 13.47 -14.77
N ASP A 457 -9.63 13.64 -13.67
CA ASP A 457 -8.24 13.18 -13.51
C ASP A 457 -8.14 11.75 -12.94
N HIS A 458 -9.27 11.08 -12.71
CA HIS A 458 -9.28 9.73 -12.17
C HIS A 458 -8.58 8.77 -13.15
N PRO A 459 -7.68 7.86 -12.68
CA PRO A 459 -6.88 6.99 -13.54
C PRO A 459 -7.69 6.20 -14.58
N VAL A 460 -8.91 5.79 -14.22
CA VAL A 460 -9.87 5.09 -15.09
C VAL A 460 -10.19 5.81 -16.42
N LEU A 461 -10.00 7.14 -16.47
CA LEU A 461 -10.29 7.98 -17.65
C LEU A 461 -9.03 8.31 -18.46
N ALA A 462 -7.84 7.90 -18.00
CA ALA A 462 -6.58 8.27 -18.63
C ALA A 462 -6.46 7.69 -20.07
N PRO A 463 -6.05 8.48 -21.08
CA PRO A 463 -5.92 8.00 -22.46
C PRO A 463 -4.86 6.90 -22.58
N GLY A 464 -5.16 5.82 -23.31
CA GLY A 464 -4.22 4.72 -23.52
C GLY A 464 -3.97 3.85 -22.29
N GLN A 465 -4.46 4.26 -21.11
CA GLN A 465 -4.83 3.26 -20.14
C GLN A 465 -6.00 2.51 -20.73
N PRO A 466 -5.96 1.19 -20.70
CA PRO A 466 -7.16 0.48 -20.97
C PRO A 466 -8.21 0.99 -19.98
N ALA A 467 -9.39 1.38 -20.48
CA ALA A 467 -10.61 1.33 -19.67
C ALA A 467 -10.51 0.07 -18.80
N PRO A 468 -11.02 -0.01 -17.58
CA PRO A 468 -10.81 -1.14 -16.66
C PRO A 468 -11.23 -2.54 -17.18
N ALA A 469 -11.49 -2.71 -18.48
CA ALA A 469 -11.48 -3.95 -19.25
C ALA A 469 -10.36 -4.16 -20.32
N ALA A 470 -9.53 -3.20 -20.75
CA ALA A 470 -8.60 -3.41 -21.87
C ALA A 470 -7.13 -3.75 -21.46
N GLY A 471 -6.88 -3.94 -20.16
CA GLY A 471 -5.58 -4.32 -19.58
C GLY A 471 -5.67 -4.85 -18.15
N GLN A 472 -6.87 -4.84 -17.57
CA GLN A 472 -7.25 -5.78 -16.53
C GLN A 472 -8.32 -6.76 -17.07
N PRO A 473 -7.94 -7.90 -17.66
CA PRO A 473 -8.86 -9.02 -17.87
C PRO A 473 -9.41 -9.64 -16.56
N LEU A 474 -9.12 -9.04 -15.38
CA LEU A 474 -9.39 -9.61 -14.06
C LEU A 474 -10.87 -9.62 -13.70
N LEU A 475 -11.58 -8.53 -13.98
CA LEU A 475 -12.99 -8.39 -13.67
C LEU A 475 -13.90 -8.69 -14.86
N ALA A 476 -13.34 -8.99 -16.03
CA ALA A 476 -14.09 -9.23 -17.26
C ALA A 476 -15.06 -10.43 -17.15
N ALA A 477 -14.77 -11.39 -16.27
CA ALA A 477 -15.70 -12.49 -15.97
C ALA A 477 -16.94 -12.03 -15.19
N LYS A 478 -16.90 -10.87 -14.51
CA LYS A 478 -17.99 -10.31 -13.69
C LYS A 478 -18.64 -9.08 -14.30
N TRP A 479 -17.88 -8.20 -14.95
CA TRP A 479 -18.31 -6.86 -15.38
C TRP A 479 -17.92 -6.56 -16.83
N CYS A 480 -18.84 -5.94 -17.56
CA CYS A 480 -18.62 -5.35 -18.87
C CYS A 480 -18.74 -3.82 -18.77
N PRO A 481 -17.68 -3.04 -19.06
CA PRO A 481 -17.75 -1.58 -18.96
C PRO A 481 -18.61 -0.98 -20.07
N ARG A 482 -19.20 0.17 -19.78
CA ARG A 482 -19.92 1.01 -20.75
C ARG A 482 -19.14 2.31 -20.99
N PRO A 483 -19.38 3.02 -22.11
CA PRO A 483 -18.70 4.27 -22.39
C PRO A 483 -18.87 5.28 -21.25
N PRO A 484 -17.78 5.92 -20.75
CA PRO A 484 -17.88 6.95 -19.73
C PRO A 484 -18.63 8.16 -20.28
N ARG A 485 -19.40 8.83 -19.42
CA ARG A 485 -20.16 10.03 -19.80
C ARG A 485 -19.94 11.19 -18.85
N PRO A 486 -19.89 12.44 -19.35
CA PRO A 486 -19.74 13.61 -18.49
C PRO A 486 -20.95 13.78 -17.58
N ALA A 487 -20.70 14.13 -16.32
CA ALA A 487 -21.70 14.27 -15.27
C ALA A 487 -22.01 15.75 -14.94
N GLY A 488 -21.96 16.60 -15.97
CA GLY A 488 -22.18 18.05 -15.88
C GLY A 488 -20.94 18.85 -15.47
N SER A 489 -20.92 20.13 -15.89
CA SER A 489 -20.07 21.18 -15.35
C SER A 489 -20.96 22.09 -14.50
N SER A 490 -20.96 21.96 -13.18
CA SER A 490 -21.56 23.03 -12.39
C SER A 490 -20.69 24.27 -12.58
N GLN A 491 -21.30 25.42 -12.90
CA GLN A 491 -20.61 26.71 -12.94
C GLN A 491 -19.86 27.05 -11.63
N ASP A 492 -20.14 26.32 -10.54
CA ASP A 492 -19.52 26.42 -9.21
C ASP A 492 -18.46 25.34 -8.85
N ARG A 493 -18.13 24.37 -9.72
CA ARG A 493 -17.09 23.37 -9.40
C ARG A 493 -15.86 23.56 -10.29
N ALA A 494 -14.69 23.62 -9.64
CA ALA A 494 -13.40 23.82 -10.29
C ALA A 494 -12.98 22.67 -11.23
N GLU A 495 -13.56 21.46 -11.07
CA GLU A 495 -13.18 20.28 -11.86
C GLU A 495 -14.40 19.51 -12.39
N PRO A 496 -14.36 19.03 -13.65
CA PRO A 496 -15.46 18.29 -14.26
C PRO A 496 -15.60 16.87 -13.69
N LEU A 497 -16.85 16.43 -13.58
CA LEU A 497 -17.22 15.10 -13.08
C LEU A 497 -17.62 14.17 -14.23
N TRP A 498 -17.40 12.88 -14.04
CA TRP A 498 -17.68 11.82 -15.01
C TRP A 498 -18.36 10.64 -14.33
N VAL A 499 -19.26 9.98 -15.05
CA VAL A 499 -19.82 8.70 -14.64
C VAL A 499 -19.21 7.59 -15.48
N VAL A 500 -18.61 6.61 -14.79
CA VAL A 500 -18.21 5.32 -15.35
C VAL A 500 -19.22 4.26 -14.94
N SER A 501 -19.57 3.32 -15.83
CA SER A 501 -20.57 2.29 -15.51
C SER A 501 -20.23 0.92 -16.08
N TYR A 502 -20.78 -0.11 -15.44
CA TYR A 502 -20.48 -1.52 -15.68
C TYR A 502 -21.78 -2.33 -15.57
N THR A 503 -22.01 -3.18 -16.57
CA THR A 503 -23.10 -4.15 -16.57
C THR A 503 -22.55 -5.51 -16.13
N ALA A 504 -23.28 -6.21 -15.28
CA ALA A 504 -22.88 -7.55 -14.88
C ALA A 504 -22.92 -8.50 -16.08
N VAL A 505 -21.89 -9.32 -16.23
CA VAL A 505 -21.91 -10.40 -17.22
C VAL A 505 -22.91 -11.45 -16.75
N ASP A 506 -23.86 -11.83 -17.61
CA ASP A 506 -24.85 -12.86 -17.28
C ASP A 506 -24.16 -14.17 -16.91
N ALA A 507 -24.58 -14.77 -15.79
CA ALA A 507 -24.05 -16.05 -15.32
C ALA A 507 -24.26 -17.17 -16.35
N ASP A 508 -25.32 -17.10 -17.16
CA ASP A 508 -25.60 -18.05 -18.24
C ASP A 508 -24.81 -17.76 -19.52
N GLN A 509 -24.46 -16.51 -19.82
CA GLN A 509 -23.52 -16.21 -20.92
C GLN A 509 -22.11 -16.70 -20.57
N SER A 510 -21.73 -16.61 -19.30
CA SER A 510 -20.49 -17.21 -18.77
C SER A 510 -20.47 -18.76 -18.83
N ARG A 511 -21.65 -19.40 -18.92
CA ARG A 511 -21.82 -20.86 -19.08
C ARG A 511 -21.90 -21.33 -20.54
N ARG A 512 -22.17 -20.42 -21.49
CA ARG A 512 -22.49 -20.75 -22.89
C ARG A 512 -21.32 -20.54 -23.87
N VAL A 513 -20.14 -20.16 -23.40
CA VAL A 513 -18.92 -20.20 -24.21
C VAL A 513 -18.31 -21.61 -24.10
N PRO A 514 -18.39 -22.46 -25.14
CA PRO A 514 -17.74 -23.77 -25.11
C PRO A 514 -16.22 -23.56 -24.99
N GLY A 515 -15.58 -24.14 -23.97
CA GLY A 515 -14.13 -24.10 -23.79
C GLY A 515 -13.55 -22.96 -22.93
N SER A 516 -14.33 -22.29 -22.07
CA SER A 516 -13.79 -21.29 -21.11
C SER A 516 -14.14 -21.59 -19.65
N ASP A 517 -13.98 -22.83 -19.19
CA ASP A 517 -14.23 -23.21 -17.79
C ASP A 517 -13.34 -22.46 -16.78
N ALA A 518 -12.16 -21.99 -17.22
CA ALA A 518 -11.36 -20.94 -16.57
C ALA A 518 -12.19 -19.71 -16.14
N GLY A 519 -13.15 -19.29 -16.96
CA GLY A 519 -14.04 -18.16 -16.68
C GLY A 519 -15.09 -18.46 -15.60
N ARG A 520 -15.52 -19.73 -15.45
CA ARG A 520 -16.52 -20.14 -14.45
C ARG A 520 -15.93 -20.11 -13.03
N LEU A 521 -14.74 -20.65 -12.85
CA LEU A 521 -14.07 -20.61 -11.55
C LEU A 521 -13.69 -19.17 -11.19
N SER A 522 -13.11 -18.42 -12.12
CA SER A 522 -12.82 -16.99 -11.92
C SER A 522 -14.07 -16.21 -11.50
N ARG A 523 -15.21 -16.41 -12.19
CA ARG A 523 -16.49 -15.81 -11.80
C ARG A 523 -16.93 -16.25 -10.40
N TYR A 524 -16.79 -17.53 -10.07
CA TYR A 524 -17.15 -18.05 -8.75
C TYR A 524 -16.38 -17.37 -7.61
N LEU A 525 -15.07 -17.12 -7.80
CA LEU A 525 -14.23 -16.37 -6.86
C LEU A 525 -14.68 -14.91 -6.76
N LEU A 526 -14.90 -14.25 -7.90
CA LEU A 526 -15.30 -12.84 -7.97
C LEU A 526 -16.68 -12.56 -7.33
N ASP A 527 -17.60 -13.52 -7.39
CA ASP A 527 -18.90 -13.42 -6.70
C ASP A 527 -18.79 -13.60 -5.18
N ARG A 528 -17.65 -14.13 -4.69
CA ARG A 528 -17.38 -14.45 -3.28
C ARG A 528 -16.13 -13.73 -2.77
N ALA A 529 -15.94 -12.49 -3.22
CA ALA A 529 -14.72 -11.74 -2.97
C ALA A 529 -14.40 -11.50 -1.47
N HIS A 530 -15.41 -11.55 -0.58
CA HIS A 530 -15.25 -11.43 0.87
C HIS A 530 -14.86 -12.74 1.57
N GLY A 531 -14.91 -13.87 0.88
CA GLY A 531 -14.48 -15.16 1.44
C GLY A 531 -12.96 -15.30 1.39
N ARG A 532 -12.42 -16.15 2.28
CA ARG A 532 -10.99 -16.51 2.23
C ARG A 532 -10.68 -17.21 0.92
N VAL A 533 -9.66 -16.71 0.20
CA VAL A 533 -9.32 -17.15 -1.16
C VAL A 533 -9.17 -18.67 -1.22
N GLY A 534 -8.40 -19.28 -0.32
CA GLY A 534 -8.18 -20.73 -0.33
C GLY A 534 -9.44 -21.56 -0.10
N ASN A 535 -10.38 -21.08 0.71
CA ASN A 535 -11.66 -21.77 0.92
C ASN A 535 -12.56 -21.66 -0.31
N VAL A 536 -12.76 -20.43 -0.81
CA VAL A 536 -13.63 -20.16 -1.95
C VAL A 536 -13.12 -20.88 -3.21
N TRP A 537 -11.82 -20.84 -3.45
CA TRP A 537 -11.21 -21.49 -4.61
C TRP A 537 -11.36 -23.02 -4.53
N ARG A 538 -11.05 -23.63 -3.38
CA ARG A 538 -11.24 -25.06 -3.16
C ARG A 538 -12.70 -25.49 -3.37
N GLU A 539 -13.66 -24.75 -2.81
CA GLU A 539 -15.09 -25.03 -2.98
C GLU A 539 -15.53 -24.89 -4.44
N GLY A 540 -15.04 -23.86 -5.13
CA GLY A 540 -15.29 -23.63 -6.55
C GLY A 540 -14.75 -24.77 -7.42
N LEU A 541 -13.54 -25.28 -7.14
CA LEU A 541 -12.94 -26.41 -7.86
C LEU A 541 -13.73 -27.71 -7.67
N VAL A 542 -14.12 -28.05 -6.44
CA VAL A 542 -14.93 -29.24 -6.16
C VAL A 542 -16.26 -29.17 -6.91
N ARG A 543 -16.89 -27.99 -6.90
CA ARG A 543 -18.14 -27.76 -7.63
C ARG A 543 -17.95 -27.88 -9.14
N LEU A 544 -16.90 -27.28 -9.69
CA LEU A 544 -16.60 -27.33 -11.11
C LEU A 544 -16.35 -28.78 -11.57
N ALA A 545 -15.55 -29.55 -10.84
CA ALA A 545 -15.28 -30.96 -11.14
C ALA A 545 -16.61 -31.74 -11.23
N ARG A 546 -17.49 -31.59 -10.24
CA ARG A 546 -18.78 -32.28 -10.22
C ARG A 546 -19.68 -31.88 -11.39
N GLU A 547 -19.75 -30.59 -11.72
CA GLU A 547 -20.64 -30.05 -12.76
C GLU A 547 -20.13 -30.32 -14.19
N ALA A 548 -18.81 -30.24 -14.42
CA ALA A 548 -18.22 -30.33 -15.76
C ALA A 548 -17.83 -31.76 -16.16
N THR A 549 -17.43 -32.59 -15.19
CA THR A 549 -16.78 -33.88 -15.46
C THR A 549 -17.51 -35.07 -14.83
N GLY A 550 -18.42 -34.81 -13.88
CA GLY A 550 -19.04 -35.86 -13.06
C GLY A 550 -18.11 -36.49 -12.01
N ALA A 551 -16.84 -36.08 -11.94
CA ALA A 551 -15.87 -36.61 -10.98
C ALA A 551 -16.08 -36.04 -9.56
N GLU A 552 -15.87 -36.90 -8.55
CA GLU A 552 -15.84 -36.49 -7.15
C GLU A 552 -14.42 -36.11 -6.73
N LEU A 553 -14.04 -34.85 -6.97
CA LEU A 553 -12.80 -34.28 -6.42
C LEU A 553 -12.97 -34.06 -4.92
N SER A 554 -12.15 -34.71 -4.08
CA SER A 554 -12.23 -34.52 -2.63
C SER A 554 -11.76 -33.10 -2.24
N ARG A 555 -12.26 -32.60 -1.10
CA ARG A 555 -11.80 -31.31 -0.55
C ARG A 555 -10.29 -31.31 -0.27
N ARG A 556 -9.71 -32.46 0.07
CA ARG A 556 -8.28 -32.56 0.35
C ARG A 556 -7.49 -32.37 -0.95
N GLU A 557 -7.80 -33.13 -1.99
CA GLU A 557 -7.13 -33.03 -3.30
C GLU A 557 -7.29 -31.65 -3.91
N ALA A 558 -8.49 -31.05 -3.82
CA ALA A 558 -8.71 -29.67 -4.26
C ALA A 558 -7.82 -28.68 -3.50
N GLY A 559 -7.64 -28.86 -2.18
CA GLY A 559 -6.75 -28.01 -1.38
C GLY A 559 -5.27 -28.16 -1.76
N GLU A 560 -4.83 -29.39 -2.05
CA GLU A 560 -3.47 -29.67 -2.53
C GLU A 560 -3.23 -28.99 -3.89
N ARG A 561 -4.19 -29.08 -4.83
CA ARG A 561 -4.13 -28.40 -6.13
C ARG A 561 -4.08 -26.87 -6.00
N VAL A 562 -4.91 -26.28 -5.13
CA VAL A 562 -4.89 -24.82 -4.85
C VAL A 562 -3.53 -24.38 -4.31
N THR A 563 -2.97 -25.14 -3.37
CA THR A 563 -1.66 -24.82 -2.77
C THR A 563 -0.54 -24.96 -3.81
N ALA A 564 -0.59 -26.02 -4.62
CA ALA A 564 0.38 -26.26 -5.69
C ALA A 564 0.33 -25.18 -6.78
N ALA A 565 -0.85 -24.63 -7.08
CA ALA A 565 -1.03 -23.60 -8.12
C ALA A 565 -0.34 -22.27 -7.80
N LEU A 566 -0.08 -21.99 -6.51
CA LEU A 566 0.68 -20.84 -6.07
C LEU A 566 2.09 -21.21 -5.58
N ALA A 567 2.48 -22.48 -5.67
CA ALA A 567 3.76 -22.96 -5.16
C ALA A 567 4.92 -22.25 -5.87
N GLY A 568 5.73 -21.51 -5.10
CA GLY A 568 6.85 -20.71 -5.60
C GLY A 568 6.95 -19.33 -4.97
N GLY A 569 5.85 -18.82 -4.39
CA GLY A 569 5.84 -17.60 -3.60
C GLY A 569 6.14 -17.83 -2.11
N PRO A 570 6.88 -16.96 -1.43
CA PRO A 570 7.17 -17.08 0.00
C PRO A 570 5.97 -16.76 0.92
N ALA A 571 4.87 -16.20 0.39
CA ALA A 571 3.68 -15.75 1.14
C ALA A 571 2.37 -16.47 0.74
N VAL A 572 2.45 -17.69 0.19
CA VAL A 572 1.27 -18.42 -0.32
C VAL A 572 0.20 -18.63 0.74
N ALA A 573 0.60 -19.03 1.95
CA ALA A 573 -0.35 -19.26 3.04
C ALA A 573 -1.13 -17.99 3.40
N ASP A 574 -0.44 -16.84 3.43
CA ASP A 574 -1.08 -15.57 3.76
C ASP A 574 -1.99 -15.07 2.61
N VAL A 575 -1.62 -15.29 1.35
CA VAL A 575 -2.50 -15.01 0.18
C VAL A 575 -3.78 -15.85 0.23
N LEU A 576 -3.67 -17.14 0.57
CA LEU A 576 -4.84 -18.03 0.68
C LEU A 576 -5.72 -17.71 1.90
N ALA A 577 -5.15 -17.10 2.95
CA ALA A 577 -5.86 -16.66 4.14
C ALA A 577 -6.57 -15.30 3.95
N ALA A 578 -6.10 -14.47 3.01
CA ALA A 578 -6.70 -13.18 2.67
C ALA A 578 -8.05 -13.32 1.95
N ARG A 579 -8.77 -12.20 1.82
CA ARG A 579 -9.98 -12.08 0.99
C ARG A 579 -9.60 -11.51 -0.37
N LEU A 580 -10.31 -11.91 -1.42
CA LEU A 580 -10.03 -11.45 -2.78
C LEU A 580 -10.16 -9.92 -2.92
N VAL A 581 -11.09 -9.30 -2.17
CA VAL A 581 -11.31 -7.85 -2.14
C VAL A 581 -10.14 -7.06 -1.52
N ASP A 582 -9.29 -7.71 -0.72
CA ASP A 582 -8.14 -7.10 -0.05
C ASP A 582 -6.84 -7.31 -0.84
N LEU A 583 -6.84 -8.11 -1.92
CA LEU A 583 -5.63 -8.39 -2.69
C LEU A 583 -5.32 -7.24 -3.68
N PRO A 584 -4.05 -6.77 -3.75
CA PRO A 584 -3.60 -5.81 -4.75
C PRO A 584 -3.83 -6.29 -6.18
N GLY A 585 -3.91 -5.36 -7.13
CA GLY A 585 -4.22 -5.65 -8.55
C GLY A 585 -3.40 -6.79 -9.15
N ARG A 586 -2.08 -6.80 -9.00
CA ARG A 586 -1.22 -7.88 -9.52
C ARG A 586 -1.43 -9.21 -8.81
N THR A 587 -1.56 -9.22 -7.48
CA THR A 587 -1.77 -10.45 -6.71
C THR A 587 -3.14 -11.07 -7.02
N LEU A 588 -4.17 -10.22 -7.15
CA LEU A 588 -5.49 -10.60 -7.64
C LEU A 588 -5.39 -11.26 -9.03
N ALA A 589 -4.62 -10.66 -9.94
CA ALA A 589 -4.38 -11.21 -11.27
C ALA A 589 -3.79 -12.61 -11.21
N ALA A 590 -2.69 -12.77 -10.45
CA ALA A 590 -2.01 -14.04 -10.30
C ALA A 590 -2.95 -15.13 -9.74
N VAL A 591 -3.77 -14.79 -8.73
CA VAL A 591 -4.76 -15.72 -8.15
C VAL A 591 -5.81 -16.13 -9.19
N LEU A 592 -6.38 -15.20 -9.94
CA LEU A 592 -7.40 -15.51 -10.95
C LEU A 592 -6.83 -16.32 -12.11
N THR A 593 -5.62 -16.00 -12.58
CA THR A 593 -4.92 -16.78 -13.61
C THR A 593 -4.58 -18.19 -13.12
N ALA A 594 -4.08 -18.33 -11.89
CA ALA A 594 -3.80 -19.64 -11.32
C ALA A 594 -5.10 -20.44 -11.11
N ALA A 595 -6.18 -19.79 -10.70
CA ALA A 595 -7.50 -20.41 -10.60
C ALA A 595 -7.98 -20.93 -11.96
N ALA A 596 -7.91 -20.10 -13.00
CA ALA A 596 -8.21 -20.52 -14.36
C ALA A 596 -7.40 -21.76 -14.78
N ALA A 597 -6.08 -21.75 -14.58
CA ALA A 597 -5.23 -22.89 -14.91
C ALA A 597 -5.60 -24.17 -14.14
N THR A 598 -5.96 -24.07 -12.85
CA THR A 598 -6.42 -25.24 -12.08
C THR A 598 -7.76 -25.78 -12.57
N ALA A 599 -8.67 -24.92 -13.04
CA ALA A 599 -9.92 -25.34 -13.64
C ALA A 599 -9.68 -26.15 -14.92
N ASP A 600 -8.83 -25.63 -15.81
CA ASP A 600 -8.48 -26.29 -17.08
C ASP A 600 -7.80 -27.64 -16.84
N ALA A 601 -6.88 -27.72 -15.87
CA ALA A 601 -6.21 -28.97 -15.50
C ALA A 601 -7.18 -30.04 -14.97
N VAL A 602 -8.13 -29.68 -14.11
CA VAL A 602 -9.15 -30.61 -13.60
C VAL A 602 -10.00 -31.19 -14.72
N ILE A 603 -10.32 -30.39 -15.73
CA ILE A 603 -11.13 -30.83 -16.87
C ILE A 603 -10.31 -31.74 -17.79
N ALA A 604 -9.07 -31.39 -18.09
CA ALA A 604 -8.18 -32.20 -18.92
C ALA A 604 -7.91 -33.59 -18.31
N ASP A 605 -7.68 -33.68 -17.00
CA ASP A 605 -7.46 -34.96 -16.29
C ASP A 605 -8.62 -35.94 -16.51
N THR A 606 -9.86 -35.46 -16.57
CA THR A 606 -11.04 -36.32 -16.76
C THR A 606 -11.28 -36.72 -18.22
N GLY A 607 -10.82 -35.92 -19.18
CA GLY A 607 -10.87 -36.26 -20.61
C GLY A 607 -9.96 -37.44 -20.96
N THR A 608 -8.82 -37.58 -20.29
CA THR A 608 -7.90 -38.72 -20.48
C THR A 608 -8.42 -40.00 -19.83
N ALA A 609 -9.04 -39.92 -18.64
CA ALA A 609 -9.69 -41.07 -17.99
C ALA A 609 -10.90 -41.62 -18.79
N GLY A 610 -11.60 -40.76 -19.55
CA GLY A 610 -12.69 -41.17 -20.45
C GLY A 610 -12.22 -41.86 -21.74
N ALA A 611 -11.02 -41.51 -22.24
CA ALA A 611 -10.44 -42.15 -23.43
C ALA A 611 -9.98 -43.60 -23.15
N ASP A 612 -9.42 -43.85 -21.97
CA ASP A 612 -9.06 -45.21 -21.54
C ASP A 612 -10.28 -46.09 -21.26
N ALA A 613 -11.42 -45.50 -20.87
CA ALA A 613 -12.68 -46.23 -20.71
C ALA A 613 -13.34 -46.60 -22.05
N TYR A 614 -13.14 -45.81 -23.12
CA TYR A 614 -13.64 -46.13 -24.46
C TYR A 614 -12.77 -47.14 -25.21
N ALA A 615 -11.47 -47.24 -24.90
CA ALA A 615 -10.57 -48.23 -25.49
C ALA A 615 -10.81 -49.66 -24.97
N VAL A 616 -11.53 -49.84 -23.85
CA VAL A 616 -11.84 -51.17 -23.26
C VAL A 616 -13.26 -51.65 -23.63
N GLY A 617 -14.08 -50.81 -24.29
CA GLY A 617 -15.48 -51.12 -24.64
C GLY A 617 -15.74 -51.57 -26.09
N ALA A 618 -14.78 -51.43 -27.00
CA ALA A 618 -14.93 -51.78 -28.42
C ALA A 618 -14.06 -52.99 -28.78
N GLY A 619 -14.39 -54.16 -28.25
CA GLY A 619 -13.63 -55.38 -28.51
C GLY A 619 -14.35 -56.66 -28.11
N ALA A 620 -15.66 -56.77 -28.36
CA ALA A 620 -16.37 -58.04 -28.17
C ALA A 620 -17.62 -58.14 -29.05
N ALA A 621 -17.45 -58.54 -30.32
CA ALA A 621 -18.42 -59.41 -31.01
C ALA A 621 -17.86 -59.92 -32.35
N ALA A 622 -17.94 -61.25 -32.53
CA ALA A 622 -17.92 -62.02 -33.77
C ALA A 622 -16.56 -62.33 -34.43
N THR A 623 -16.01 -63.53 -34.23
CA THR A 623 -16.29 -64.73 -35.05
C THR A 623 -15.42 -65.91 -34.62
N GLY A 624 -16.01 -67.11 -34.60
CA GLY A 624 -15.38 -68.39 -34.29
C GLY A 624 -14.64 -69.02 -35.48
N PRO A 625 -14.14 -70.27 -35.35
CA PRO A 625 -12.75 -70.59 -35.66
C PRO A 625 -12.55 -71.36 -36.97
N GLU A 626 -11.38 -71.16 -37.59
CA GLU A 626 -10.79 -72.14 -38.50
C GLU A 626 -9.36 -72.51 -38.08
N THR A 627 -9.14 -73.82 -38.11
CA THR A 627 -7.91 -74.58 -37.88
C THR A 627 -6.87 -74.35 -38.98
N HIS A 628 -5.59 -74.18 -38.64
CA HIS A 628 -4.49 -75.08 -39.05
C HIS A 628 -3.07 -74.60 -38.67
N LEU A 629 -2.31 -75.56 -38.12
CA LEU A 629 -0.88 -75.89 -38.32
C LEU A 629 0.27 -74.89 -37.97
N ALA A 630 1.00 -75.31 -36.91
CA ALA A 630 2.45 -75.54 -36.83
C ALA A 630 3.47 -74.42 -37.18
N ALA A 631 4.28 -74.03 -36.19
CA ALA A 631 5.70 -74.47 -36.08
C ALA A 631 6.39 -73.89 -34.82
N THR A 632 6.97 -74.80 -34.02
CA THR A 632 8.29 -74.76 -33.34
C THR A 632 9.15 -73.49 -33.56
N THR A 633 9.88 -72.92 -32.59
CA THR A 633 10.81 -73.54 -31.62
C THR A 633 11.40 -72.50 -30.65
N ALA A 634 11.74 -72.98 -29.45
CA ALA A 634 12.92 -72.63 -28.63
C ALA A 634 12.99 -71.30 -27.83
N THR A 635 12.73 -71.44 -26.53
CA THR A 635 13.39 -70.74 -25.41
C THR A 635 14.89 -71.14 -25.32
N PRO A 636 15.80 -70.41 -24.63
CA PRO A 636 15.89 -70.43 -23.16
C PRO A 636 16.22 -69.05 -22.52
N ARG A 637 15.59 -68.70 -21.39
CA ARG A 637 16.10 -68.77 -20.00
C ARG A 637 17.42 -68.05 -19.72
N GLY A 638 17.35 -67.06 -18.82
CA GLY A 638 18.48 -66.57 -18.01
C GLY A 638 17.98 -65.73 -16.83
N ARG A 639 17.82 -66.36 -15.66
CA ARG A 639 17.62 -65.71 -14.34
C ARG A 639 18.99 -65.30 -13.79
N ALA A 640 19.06 -64.18 -13.07
CA ALA A 640 19.89 -64.06 -11.87
C ALA A 640 19.44 -62.87 -10.98
N ARG A 641 19.29 -63.16 -9.68
CA ARG A 641 19.18 -62.25 -8.52
C ARG A 641 20.53 -62.26 -7.79
N ALA A 642 20.87 -61.16 -7.10
CA ALA A 642 21.61 -61.05 -5.82
C ALA A 642 21.62 -59.56 -5.44
N SER A 643 21.03 -59.04 -4.34
CA SER A 643 21.33 -59.14 -2.89
C SER A 643 22.60 -58.39 -2.42
N GLU A 644 22.35 -57.26 -1.75
CA GLU A 644 22.87 -56.81 -0.43
C GLU A 644 24.38 -56.57 -0.16
N GLU A 645 24.60 -55.67 0.81
CA GLU A 645 25.79 -55.40 1.64
C GLU A 645 26.81 -54.27 1.29
N ASP A 646 26.69 -53.22 2.11
CA ASP A 646 27.68 -52.70 3.07
C ASP A 646 28.67 -51.56 2.73
N ARG A 647 28.89 -50.79 3.80
CA ARG A 647 29.58 -49.51 4.05
C ARG A 647 31.12 -49.57 3.90
N PRO A 648 31.91 -48.48 4.04
CA PRO A 648 31.92 -47.48 5.13
C PRO A 648 31.28 -46.12 4.83
#